data_AF-A0AAV8G4Y2-F1
#
_entry.id   AF-A0AAV8G4Y2-F1
#
_cell.length_a   1.000
_cell.length_b   1.000
_cell.length_c   1.000
_cell.angle_alpha   90.00
_cell.angle_beta   90.00
_cell.angle_gamma   90.00
#
_symmetry.space_group_name_H-M   'P 1'
#
loop_
_entity.id
_entity.type
_entity.pdbx_description
1 polymer ?
#
loop_
_entity_poly.entity_id
_entity_poly.type
_entity_poly.pdbx_seq_one_letter_code
_entity_poly.pdbx_strand_id
1 'polypeptide(L)'
;MGKEKQGSLSDRLLSLRHHLHESLSLGLKYNSGQEAKWVCIDAGMESHTLKRIDGFLDYLSLSLSQHPLIKESISKIIPALTGILKSHNVASQNYATEVTSKLVSIIQNNIRDYPTLEMIASLCHLLLLDRFACTTKSSCVIALSTILKKMSSVIGENHRKIKNILEANSIVGCISHLLNDEMEGFTETVVLLRTIVLGWPEMRYRVWKDNNLMKILEDNCDNSNISISTNVLKVLSSLALCSHGAKHLLENEALFRKIIRCMGKSSAVGVRIESLILFRHLVRFGELISTVRNTNYETIVEAMTDAMAISNGGPLILEACRTMSVLTRGAGPHHLQLWVCNIDRISADIILRRFTYNQNLLGNKEILEVHQHVWDILSFLVAYLPQQFRPKSTGLDDLISSACSWALTVVGRRSRSMSSDILYLDEAVCRALLLMLLSPCNYVSQTSRSILSAQFEPYYDSISQLVERVFASLHSTSTGAVPTSQAISDLTILGCLATFPQYQTLILKWKGLNIFLDVIKGRLDGDILVDREKVMPHLRKLYTGKTCCSELVNDWEGADLSLFYALICLSQLIDASNYSIQDSTNSPFWRILRDDHIGEGPKSYCAYILSLFGIYGFPSNFGTKIGELSDMKVLADIRFLLSAGYTLDVHGAILAARCPKLVPPNIEAVSDKMTIVKMSERVDKEALGKILGYVYTGFTELNDLDEGCFKKVKVLANNCSLESLSQMLNKEWPKWGSCGPHFNLAGALGLDGHPFLDVILEAKSSKQMSCKYSSCHLSTPHVHAHKIILCANCEYLRGLFSSGMHDSFSNLIKVPIDYEALIKLNKHFYHGKMPQVNPDCYWKSLTREEQIFELIAYTELSSLAEYWFLEGVAEDCLSSMVPLLSYGNTDIEVIIEVVRFAYNLGQYRVVEMCVKNLAPIYPKLRYSGYIAETGDDVAEILRIEHVRLLENHSPNLQ
;
A
#
# COMPACT_ATOMS: atom_id res chain seq x y z
N MET A 1 28.42 48.99 -11.53
CA MET A 1 27.11 49.57 -11.17
C MET A 1 26.68 49.03 -9.82
N GLY A 2 26.01 49.85 -9.01
CA GLY A 2 26.08 49.86 -7.54
C GLY A 2 25.52 48.64 -6.82
N LYS A 3 26.19 48.28 -5.72
CA LYS A 3 25.63 47.49 -4.61
C LYS A 3 24.62 48.37 -3.88
N GLU A 4 23.33 48.12 -4.04
CA GLU A 4 22.29 48.76 -3.23
C GLU A 4 22.28 48.21 -1.81
N LYS A 5 22.22 49.15 -0.86
CA LYS A 5 22.18 48.93 0.58
C LYS A 5 20.88 48.21 0.98
N GLN A 6 20.99 47.13 1.74
CA GLN A 6 19.96 46.79 2.72
C GLN A 6 19.84 47.95 3.72
N GLY A 7 18.63 48.52 3.91
CA GLY A 7 18.28 49.15 5.19
C GLY A 7 17.80 50.61 5.24
N SER A 8 16.97 51.12 4.32
CA SER A 8 16.11 52.28 4.65
C SER A 8 14.73 52.18 3.98
N LEU A 9 13.67 52.08 4.80
CA LEU A 9 12.29 52.23 4.33
C LEU A 9 12.10 53.67 3.83
N SER A 10 11.34 53.88 2.75
CA SER A 10 11.09 55.24 2.25
C SER A 10 10.23 56.05 3.24
N ASP A 11 10.45 57.36 3.31
CA ASP A 11 9.67 58.27 4.17
C ASP A 11 8.16 58.18 3.88
N ARG A 12 7.80 57.93 2.62
CA ARG A 12 6.42 57.68 2.19
C ARG A 12 5.83 56.41 2.84
N LEU A 13 6.58 55.33 2.91
CA LEU A 13 6.14 54.07 3.55
C LEU A 13 6.03 54.22 5.07
N LEU A 14 6.91 54.99 5.69
CA LEU A 14 6.85 55.30 7.12
C LEU A 14 5.62 56.18 7.47
N SER A 15 5.31 57.18 6.64
CA SER A 15 4.10 58.00 6.79
C SER A 15 2.81 57.17 6.61
N LEU A 16 2.76 56.30 5.60
CA LEU A 16 1.63 55.38 5.41
C LEU A 16 1.47 54.42 6.59
N ARG A 17 2.58 53.89 7.13
CA ARG A 17 2.57 53.06 8.34
C ARG A 17 2.03 53.85 9.54
N HIS A 18 2.40 55.11 9.73
CA HIS A 18 1.88 55.91 10.84
C HIS A 18 0.35 56.05 10.77
N HIS A 19 -0.18 56.46 9.62
CA HIS A 19 -1.63 56.59 9.41
C HIS A 19 -2.38 55.25 9.50
N LEU A 20 -1.75 54.15 9.09
CA LEU A 20 -2.30 52.81 9.29
C LEU A 20 -2.46 52.50 10.79
N HIS A 21 -1.43 52.73 11.60
CA HIS A 21 -1.48 52.43 13.04
C HIS A 21 -2.47 53.35 13.78
N GLU A 22 -2.59 54.61 13.38
CA GLU A 22 -3.65 55.53 13.86
C GLU A 22 -5.05 54.98 13.56
N SER A 23 -5.26 54.41 12.37
CA SER A 23 -6.56 53.85 12.02
C SER A 23 -6.84 52.52 12.74
N LEU A 24 -5.82 51.67 12.90
CA LEU A 24 -5.95 50.39 13.61
C LEU A 24 -6.23 50.57 15.11
N SER A 25 -5.66 51.60 15.75
CA SER A 25 -5.86 51.88 17.18
C SER A 25 -7.30 52.30 17.52
N LEU A 26 -8.07 52.75 16.53
CA LEU A 26 -9.49 53.11 16.71
C LEU A 26 -10.39 51.90 16.97
N GLY A 27 -9.97 50.69 16.56
CA GLY A 27 -10.77 49.48 16.70
C GLY A 27 -10.11 48.30 17.41
N LEU A 28 -8.78 48.26 17.50
CA LEU A 28 -8.05 47.20 18.23
C LEU A 28 -8.04 47.45 19.75
N LYS A 29 -8.43 46.45 20.53
CA LYS A 29 -8.30 46.43 21.99
C LYS A 29 -7.44 45.25 22.45
N TYR A 30 -6.68 45.47 23.53
CA TYR A 30 -5.85 44.46 24.19
C TYR A 30 -6.50 44.07 25.53
N ASN A 31 -6.91 42.81 25.66
CA ASN A 31 -7.34 42.29 26.97
C ASN A 31 -6.12 41.80 27.74
N SER A 32 -6.11 41.94 29.07
CA SER A 32 -4.98 41.62 29.94
C SER A 32 -4.45 40.19 29.71
N GLY A 33 -3.33 40.07 28.99
CA GLY A 33 -2.67 38.80 28.66
C GLY A 33 -3.09 38.12 27.34
N GLN A 34 -3.93 38.74 26.49
CA GLN A 34 -4.39 38.16 25.22
C GLN A 34 -4.01 39.01 23.99
N GLU A 35 -4.01 38.37 22.82
CA GLU A 35 -3.78 38.99 21.50
C GLU A 35 -4.80 40.12 21.21
N ALA A 36 -4.39 41.11 20.41
CA ALA A 36 -5.25 42.23 20.01
C ALA A 36 -6.49 41.73 19.27
N LYS A 37 -7.68 42.25 19.60
CA LYS A 37 -8.93 41.94 18.88
C LYS A 37 -9.64 43.21 18.43
N TRP A 38 -10.25 43.16 17.25
CA TRP A 38 -11.07 44.25 16.75
C TRP A 38 -12.45 44.24 17.39
N VAL A 39 -12.88 45.38 17.92
CA VAL A 39 -14.13 45.53 18.69
C VAL A 39 -15.03 46.64 18.13
N CYS A 40 -14.55 47.44 17.17
CA CYS A 40 -15.35 48.51 16.57
C CYS A 40 -16.40 47.94 15.61
N ILE A 41 -17.64 48.40 15.74
CA ILE A 41 -18.80 47.96 14.93
C ILE A 41 -19.29 49.09 14.00
N ASP A 42 -18.64 50.26 14.03
CA ASP A 42 -19.00 51.41 13.20
C ASP A 42 -18.54 51.18 11.75
N ALA A 43 -19.52 51.11 10.84
CA ALA A 43 -19.31 50.87 9.41
C ALA A 43 -18.38 51.89 8.73
N GLY A 44 -18.45 53.16 9.11
CA GLY A 44 -17.62 54.22 8.56
C GLY A 44 -16.17 54.06 9.00
N MET A 45 -15.96 53.68 10.26
CA MET A 45 -14.64 53.40 10.83
C MET A 45 -14.02 52.14 10.22
N GLU A 46 -14.79 51.06 10.07
CA GLU A 46 -14.36 49.85 9.37
C GLU A 46 -13.92 50.16 7.93
N SER A 47 -14.74 50.90 7.17
CA SER A 47 -14.42 51.30 5.79
C SER A 47 -13.16 52.16 5.73
N HIS A 48 -13.01 53.11 6.66
CA HIS A 48 -11.81 53.94 6.74
C HIS A 48 -10.55 53.10 6.98
N THR A 49 -10.60 52.17 7.95
CA THR A 49 -9.49 51.29 8.27
C THR A 49 -9.14 50.38 7.09
N LEU A 50 -10.13 49.80 6.41
CA LEU A 50 -9.88 48.96 5.23
C LEU A 50 -9.18 49.74 4.11
N LYS A 51 -9.60 50.98 3.81
CA LYS A 51 -8.93 51.84 2.80
C LYS A 51 -7.47 52.14 3.17
N ARG A 52 -7.18 52.33 4.45
CA ARG A 52 -5.81 52.55 4.94
C ARG A 52 -4.96 51.30 4.86
N ILE A 53 -5.52 50.12 5.15
CA ILE A 53 -4.84 48.84 4.95
C ILE A 53 -4.56 48.64 3.46
N ASP A 54 -5.57 48.77 2.60
CA ASP A 54 -5.46 48.55 1.17
C ASP A 54 -4.39 49.44 0.52
N GLY A 55 -4.44 50.75 0.81
CA GLY A 55 -3.45 51.70 0.33
C GLY A 55 -2.04 51.49 0.91
N PHE A 56 -1.90 50.83 2.07
CA PHE A 56 -0.59 50.40 2.58
C PHE A 56 -0.07 49.16 1.84
N LEU A 57 -0.95 48.21 1.52
CA LEU A 57 -0.60 46.99 0.79
C LEU A 57 -0.12 47.26 -0.63
N ASP A 58 -0.61 48.32 -1.30
CA ASP A 58 -0.16 48.74 -2.64
C ASP A 58 1.34 49.06 -2.74
N TYR A 59 1.98 49.41 -1.61
CA TYR A 59 3.40 49.75 -1.56
C TYR A 59 4.29 48.59 -1.12
N LEU A 60 3.72 47.42 -0.80
CA LEU A 60 4.47 46.27 -0.32
C LEU A 60 4.86 45.35 -1.47
N SER A 61 6.16 45.09 -1.58
CA SER A 61 6.69 43.97 -2.36
C SER A 61 6.93 42.75 -1.45
N LEU A 62 7.07 41.56 -2.07
CA LEU A 62 7.47 40.34 -1.36
C LEU A 62 8.75 40.50 -0.54
N SER A 63 9.74 41.28 -1.01
CA SER A 63 11.00 41.54 -0.30
C SER A 63 10.82 42.47 0.91
N LEU A 64 9.96 43.48 0.80
CA LEU A 64 9.66 44.42 1.89
C LEU A 64 8.84 43.79 3.02
N SER A 65 8.05 42.74 2.71
CA SER A 65 7.24 42.00 3.71
C SER A 65 8.07 41.34 4.82
N GLN A 66 9.38 41.14 4.62
CA GLN A 66 10.29 40.53 5.59
C GLN A 66 10.88 41.56 6.58
N HIS A 67 10.73 42.86 6.33
CA HIS A 67 11.29 43.89 7.19
C HIS A 67 10.58 43.90 8.57
N PRO A 68 11.30 43.98 9.70
CA PRO A 68 10.71 43.88 11.05
C PRO A 68 9.54 44.83 11.32
N LEU A 69 9.66 46.11 10.93
CA LEU A 69 8.59 47.12 11.08
C LEU A 69 7.32 46.82 10.26
N ILE A 70 7.48 46.10 9.14
CA ILE A 70 6.36 45.67 8.29
C ILE A 70 5.71 44.42 8.89
N LYS A 71 6.51 43.47 9.39
CA LYS A 71 5.99 42.30 10.15
C LYS A 71 5.15 42.73 11.35
N GLU A 72 5.60 43.74 12.11
CA GLU A 72 4.83 44.31 13.23
C GLU A 72 3.49 44.90 12.77
N SER A 73 3.49 45.59 11.62
CA SER A 73 2.28 46.19 11.06
C SER A 73 1.30 45.11 10.56
N ILE A 74 1.79 44.07 9.88
CA ILE A 74 0.98 42.91 9.44
C ILE A 74 0.38 42.19 10.64
N SER A 75 1.14 42.02 11.73
CA SER A 75 0.65 41.40 12.97
C SER A 75 -0.55 42.14 13.58
N LYS A 76 -0.65 43.46 13.38
CA LYS A 76 -1.82 44.27 13.79
C LYS A 76 -2.94 44.29 12.74
N ILE A 77 -2.62 44.20 11.45
CA ILE A 77 -3.61 44.13 10.36
C ILE A 77 -4.44 42.84 10.47
N ILE A 78 -3.82 41.70 10.75
CA ILE A 78 -4.49 40.38 10.73
C ILE A 78 -5.67 40.31 11.72
N PRO A 79 -5.53 40.68 13.00
CA PRO A 79 -6.66 40.71 13.92
C PRO A 79 -7.73 41.74 13.56
N ALA A 80 -7.35 42.88 12.97
CA ALA A 80 -8.29 43.88 12.46
C ALA A 80 -9.16 43.31 11.34
N LEU A 81 -8.54 42.75 10.30
CA LEU A 81 -9.26 42.08 9.21
C LEU A 81 -10.14 40.93 9.72
N THR A 82 -9.60 40.11 10.63
CA THR A 82 -10.34 38.98 11.20
C THR A 82 -11.63 39.42 11.91
N GLY A 83 -11.60 40.53 12.66
CA GLY A 83 -12.82 41.02 13.31
C GLY A 83 -13.78 41.71 12.34
N ILE A 84 -13.29 42.47 11.36
CA ILE A 84 -14.15 43.10 10.34
C ILE A 84 -14.84 42.04 9.47
N LEU A 85 -14.16 40.92 9.15
CA LEU A 85 -14.79 39.78 8.45
C LEU A 85 -15.97 39.19 9.24
N LYS A 86 -15.97 39.30 10.58
CA LYS A 86 -17.06 38.86 11.47
C LYS A 86 -18.13 39.94 11.69
N SER A 87 -18.03 41.12 11.07
CA SER A 87 -18.99 42.20 11.28
C SER A 87 -20.36 41.88 10.67
N HIS A 88 -21.39 42.64 11.05
CA HIS A 88 -22.73 42.49 10.49
C HIS A 88 -22.94 43.26 9.17
N ASN A 89 -21.96 44.07 8.75
CA ASN A 89 -22.08 44.91 7.58
C ASN A 89 -21.52 44.23 6.32
N VAL A 90 -22.40 43.87 5.40
CA VAL A 90 -22.06 43.21 4.13
C VAL A 90 -21.05 44.00 3.30
N ALA A 91 -21.14 45.34 3.25
CA ALA A 91 -20.21 46.16 2.49
C ALA A 91 -18.79 46.15 3.08
N SER A 92 -18.69 46.22 4.42
CA SER A 92 -17.42 46.06 5.13
C SER A 92 -16.84 44.65 4.93
N GLN A 93 -17.69 43.61 4.98
CA GLN A 93 -17.28 42.21 4.78
C GLN A 93 -16.75 41.97 3.36
N ASN A 94 -17.41 42.50 2.33
CA ASN A 94 -16.97 42.39 0.94
C ASN A 94 -15.59 43.02 0.75
N TYR A 95 -15.42 44.27 1.19
CA TYR A 95 -14.14 44.97 1.03
C TYR A 95 -13.04 44.36 1.90
N ALA A 96 -13.36 43.90 3.10
CA ALA A 96 -12.42 43.18 3.96
C ALA A 96 -11.93 41.87 3.33
N THR A 97 -12.79 41.15 2.61
CA THR A 97 -12.44 39.90 1.93
C THR A 97 -11.44 40.15 0.80
N GLU A 98 -11.67 41.18 -0.02
CA GLU A 98 -10.76 41.60 -1.09
C GLU A 98 -9.39 42.01 -0.55
N VAL A 99 -9.36 42.87 0.48
CA VAL A 99 -8.14 43.30 1.16
C VAL A 99 -7.41 42.12 1.82
N THR A 100 -8.15 41.14 2.36
CA THR A 100 -7.59 39.91 2.92
C THR A 100 -6.91 39.06 1.84
N SER A 101 -7.56 38.86 0.69
CA SER A 101 -6.98 38.14 -0.45
C SER A 101 -5.67 38.80 -0.92
N LYS A 102 -5.66 40.13 -1.04
CA LYS A 102 -4.47 40.94 -1.37
C LYS A 102 -3.37 40.77 -0.34
N LEU A 103 -3.67 40.92 0.96
CA LEU A 103 -2.69 40.72 2.04
C LEU A 103 -2.05 39.33 1.95
N VAL A 104 -2.88 38.29 1.86
CA VAL A 104 -2.45 36.88 1.83
C VAL A 104 -1.51 36.62 0.64
N SER A 105 -1.78 37.21 -0.53
CA SER A 105 -0.91 37.11 -1.70
C SER A 105 0.50 37.71 -1.47
N ILE A 106 0.59 38.81 -0.72
CA ILE A 106 1.85 39.48 -0.37
C ILE A 106 2.62 38.66 0.67
N ILE A 107 1.93 38.15 1.69
CA ILE A 107 2.57 37.44 2.82
C ILE A 107 2.76 35.94 2.58
N GLN A 108 2.38 35.41 1.40
CA GLN A 108 2.30 33.98 1.11
C GLN A 108 3.50 33.12 1.56
N ASN A 109 4.71 33.66 1.58
CA ASN A 109 5.90 32.92 2.00
C ASN A 109 6.12 32.87 3.52
N ASN A 110 5.53 33.82 4.25
CA ASN A 110 5.68 33.98 5.70
C ASN A 110 4.35 33.81 6.46
N ILE A 111 3.29 33.30 5.82
CA ILE A 111 1.96 33.10 6.46
C ILE A 111 2.05 32.38 7.81
N ARG A 112 3.00 31.45 7.95
CA ARG A 112 3.22 30.66 9.17
C ARG A 112 3.67 31.49 10.38
N ASP A 113 4.23 32.68 10.14
CA ASP A 113 4.70 33.58 11.19
C ASP A 113 3.54 34.31 11.89
N TYR A 114 2.31 34.17 11.40
CA TYR A 114 1.16 34.97 11.83
C TYR A 114 -0.02 34.11 12.34
N PRO A 115 -0.82 34.64 13.29
CA PRO A 115 -2.00 33.94 13.83
C PRO A 115 -3.16 33.97 12.83
N THR A 116 -3.30 32.92 12.02
CA THR A 116 -4.28 32.84 10.92
C THR A 116 -5.50 31.98 11.20
N LEU A 117 -5.58 31.28 12.35
CA LEU A 117 -6.66 30.34 12.66
C LEU A 117 -8.05 31.00 12.68
N GLU A 118 -8.19 32.14 13.38
CA GLU A 118 -9.47 32.85 13.43
C GLU A 118 -9.86 33.44 12.06
N MET A 119 -8.88 33.81 11.24
CA MET A 119 -9.11 34.27 9.86
C MET A 119 -9.63 33.14 8.97
N ILE A 120 -9.05 31.93 9.07
CA ILE A 120 -9.54 30.73 8.36
C ILE A 120 -10.99 30.44 8.73
N ALA A 121 -11.33 30.47 10.02
CA ALA A 121 -12.69 30.23 10.48
C ALA A 121 -13.67 31.27 9.93
N SER A 122 -13.27 32.54 9.89
CA SER A 122 -14.09 33.64 9.35
C SER A 122 -14.33 33.48 7.85
N LEU A 123 -13.29 33.17 7.08
CA LEU A 123 -13.40 32.92 5.64
C LEU A 123 -14.27 31.70 5.32
N CYS A 124 -14.16 30.61 6.09
CA CYS A 124 -15.03 29.44 5.93
C CYS A 124 -16.49 29.78 6.19
N HIS A 125 -16.77 30.56 7.24
CA HIS A 125 -18.12 30.99 7.56
C HIS A 125 -18.73 31.88 6.47
N LEU A 126 -17.96 32.81 5.91
CA LEU A 126 -18.43 33.67 4.83
C LEU A 126 -18.80 32.91 3.56
N LEU A 127 -18.11 31.82 3.25
CA LEU A 127 -18.43 30.96 2.10
C LEU A 127 -19.81 30.26 2.24
N LEU A 128 -20.28 30.03 3.48
CA LEU A 128 -21.57 29.40 3.76
C LEU A 128 -22.77 30.35 3.60
N LEU A 129 -22.54 31.65 3.45
CA LEU A 129 -23.58 32.65 3.47
C LEU A 129 -24.02 33.02 2.04
N ASP A 130 -25.25 32.64 1.67
CA ASP A 130 -25.80 32.83 0.31
C ASP A 130 -25.91 34.29 -0.13
N ARG A 131 -25.91 35.23 0.81
CA ARG A 131 -26.09 36.67 0.56
C ARG A 131 -24.91 37.36 -0.15
N PHE A 132 -23.78 36.68 -0.31
CA PHE A 132 -22.56 37.27 -0.90
C PHE A 132 -22.47 37.03 -2.41
N ALA A 133 -22.02 38.05 -3.14
CA ALA A 133 -21.79 37.98 -4.58
C ALA A 133 -20.61 37.05 -4.92
N CYS A 134 -20.63 36.50 -6.15
CA CYS A 134 -19.61 35.59 -6.68
C CYS A 134 -18.17 36.13 -6.52
N THR A 135 -17.95 37.43 -6.78
CA THR A 135 -16.62 38.06 -6.64
C THR A 135 -16.07 38.02 -5.21
N THR A 136 -16.95 38.14 -4.21
CA THR A 136 -16.59 38.05 -2.78
C THR A 136 -16.28 36.61 -2.40
N LYS A 137 -17.12 35.64 -2.85
CA LYS A 137 -16.87 34.22 -2.65
C LYS A 137 -15.55 33.78 -3.30
N SER A 138 -15.26 34.21 -4.53
CA SER A 138 -13.99 33.96 -5.22
C SER A 138 -12.79 34.50 -4.43
N SER A 139 -12.89 35.73 -3.91
CA SER A 139 -11.84 36.31 -3.06
C SER A 139 -11.62 35.50 -1.76
N CYS A 140 -12.70 35.01 -1.13
CA CYS A 140 -12.62 34.08 0.01
C CYS A 140 -11.89 32.79 -0.37
N VAL A 141 -12.27 32.17 -1.50
CA VAL A 141 -11.69 30.93 -2.00
C VAL A 141 -10.19 31.08 -2.26
N ILE A 142 -9.76 32.15 -2.92
CA ILE A 142 -8.35 32.44 -3.23
C ILE A 142 -7.54 32.64 -1.95
N ALA A 143 -8.05 33.46 -1.02
CA ALA A 143 -7.40 33.72 0.26
C ALA A 143 -7.25 32.43 1.08
N LEU A 144 -8.35 31.66 1.21
CA LEU A 144 -8.38 30.42 1.95
C LEU A 144 -7.44 29.38 1.34
N SER A 145 -7.47 29.19 0.02
CA SER A 145 -6.60 28.26 -0.70
C SER A 145 -5.12 28.59 -0.46
N THR A 146 -4.75 29.87 -0.51
CA THR A 146 -3.36 30.31 -0.31
C THR A 146 -2.89 30.09 1.13
N ILE A 147 -3.72 30.42 2.13
CA ILE A 147 -3.43 30.16 3.55
C ILE A 147 -3.27 28.66 3.78
N LEU A 148 -4.28 27.86 3.41
CA LEU A 148 -4.30 26.42 3.65
C LEU A 148 -3.13 25.71 2.96
N LYS A 149 -2.76 26.10 1.74
CA LYS A 149 -1.61 25.54 1.02
C LYS A 149 -0.32 25.67 1.82
N LYS A 150 -0.12 26.78 2.54
CA LYS A 150 1.09 27.03 3.36
C LYS A 150 0.99 26.40 4.75
N MET A 151 -0.23 26.28 5.29
CA MET A 151 -0.48 25.66 6.59
C MET A 151 -0.49 24.13 6.53
N SER A 152 -0.78 23.51 5.38
CA SER A 152 -0.83 22.04 5.19
C SER A 152 0.46 21.31 5.59
N SER A 153 1.60 21.96 5.40
CA SER A 153 2.93 21.48 5.78
C SER A 153 3.28 21.62 7.27
N VAL A 154 2.50 22.37 8.05
CA VAL A 154 2.70 22.50 9.51
C VAL A 154 2.05 21.28 10.16
N ILE A 155 2.86 20.48 10.87
CA ILE A 155 2.41 19.30 11.62
C ILE A 155 2.24 19.72 13.08
N GLY A 156 1.22 19.18 13.77
CA GLY A 156 0.97 19.44 15.20
C GLY A 156 -0.41 20.03 15.47
N GLU A 157 -0.54 20.77 16.57
CA GLU A 157 -1.84 21.23 17.08
C GLU A 157 -2.62 22.12 16.09
N ASN A 158 -1.93 23.01 15.38
CA ASN A 158 -2.54 23.88 14.37
C ASN A 158 -3.14 23.09 13.20
N HIS A 159 -2.51 21.98 12.80
CA HIS A 159 -3.03 21.10 11.74
C HIS A 159 -4.40 20.54 12.11
N ARG A 160 -4.54 20.08 13.36
CA ARG A 160 -5.79 19.56 13.93
C ARG A 160 -6.84 20.65 14.13
N LYS A 161 -6.45 21.83 14.62
CA LYS A 161 -7.36 22.98 14.77
C LYS A 161 -7.97 23.40 13.42
N ILE A 162 -7.15 23.46 12.36
CA ILE A 162 -7.65 23.79 11.02
C ILE A 162 -8.63 22.72 10.54
N LYS A 163 -8.30 21.42 10.70
CA LYS A 163 -9.23 20.34 10.37
C LYS A 163 -10.58 20.53 11.05
N ASN A 164 -10.60 20.75 12.36
CA ASN A 164 -11.83 20.94 13.11
C ASN A 164 -12.63 22.16 12.63
N ILE A 165 -11.95 23.25 12.23
CA ILE A 165 -12.60 24.42 11.62
C ILE A 165 -13.26 24.05 10.28
N LEU A 166 -12.56 23.31 9.41
CA LEU A 166 -13.09 22.88 8.12
C LEU A 166 -14.30 21.96 8.26
N GLU A 167 -14.27 21.05 9.24
CA GLU A 167 -15.36 20.11 9.54
C GLU A 167 -16.57 20.82 10.16
N ALA A 168 -16.35 21.70 11.15
CA ALA A 168 -17.43 22.47 11.80
C ALA A 168 -18.19 23.36 10.81
N ASN A 169 -17.53 23.81 9.74
CA ASN A 169 -18.13 24.62 8.68
C ASN A 169 -18.60 23.78 7.47
N SER A 170 -18.60 22.44 7.54
CA SER A 170 -19.02 21.57 6.44
C SER A 170 -18.45 21.96 5.07
N ILE A 171 -17.16 22.34 5.03
CA ILE A 171 -16.57 23.05 3.87
C ILE A 171 -16.70 22.29 2.55
N VAL A 172 -16.68 20.95 2.58
CA VAL A 172 -16.83 20.11 1.37
C VAL A 172 -18.24 20.24 0.79
N GLY A 173 -19.28 20.23 1.64
CA GLY A 173 -20.66 20.44 1.19
C GLY A 173 -20.87 21.85 0.64
N CYS A 174 -20.25 22.86 1.26
CA CYS A 174 -20.22 24.22 0.73
C CYS A 174 -19.58 24.30 -0.66
N ILE A 175 -18.43 23.65 -0.85
CA ILE A 175 -17.75 23.56 -2.15
C ILE A 175 -18.64 22.85 -3.19
N SER A 176 -19.33 21.77 -2.81
CA SER A 176 -20.29 21.04 -3.66
C SER A 176 -21.38 21.96 -4.19
N HIS A 177 -21.94 22.82 -3.32
CA HIS A 177 -22.93 23.82 -3.70
C HIS A 177 -22.35 24.94 -4.60
N LEU A 178 -21.17 25.47 -4.27
CA LEU A 178 -20.52 26.52 -5.06
C LEU A 178 -20.22 26.07 -6.49
N LEU A 179 -19.76 24.83 -6.67
CA LEU A 179 -19.46 24.28 -7.99
C LEU A 179 -20.71 23.95 -8.81
N ASN A 180 -21.87 23.78 -8.17
CA ASN A 180 -23.13 23.51 -8.83
C ASN A 180 -23.79 24.77 -9.39
N ASP A 181 -23.65 25.89 -8.68
CA ASP A 181 -24.41 27.12 -8.96
C ASP A 181 -23.64 28.16 -9.78
N GLU A 182 -22.31 28.18 -9.72
CA GLU A 182 -21.48 29.27 -10.25
C GLU A 182 -20.37 28.75 -11.19
N MET A 183 -20.34 29.23 -12.45
CA MET A 183 -19.23 28.97 -13.39
C MET A 183 -18.04 29.91 -13.19
N GLU A 184 -18.29 31.13 -12.71
CA GLU A 184 -17.26 32.13 -12.41
C GLU A 184 -16.60 31.76 -11.06
N GLY A 185 -15.28 31.58 -11.04
CA GLY A 185 -14.57 31.07 -9.85
C GLY A 185 -14.50 29.54 -9.73
N PHE A 186 -14.96 28.79 -10.74
CA PHE A 186 -14.92 27.32 -10.73
C PHE A 186 -13.50 26.79 -10.53
N THR A 187 -12.52 27.35 -11.27
CA THR A 187 -11.12 26.90 -11.21
C THR A 187 -10.54 27.12 -9.82
N GLU A 188 -10.76 28.28 -9.23
CA GLU A 188 -10.32 28.67 -7.90
C GLU A 188 -10.92 27.73 -6.84
N THR A 189 -12.21 27.41 -6.98
CA THR A 189 -12.94 26.52 -6.07
C THR A 189 -12.42 25.08 -6.14
N VAL A 190 -12.15 24.57 -7.33
CA VAL A 190 -11.49 23.25 -7.53
C VAL A 190 -10.07 23.25 -6.96
N VAL A 191 -9.31 24.34 -7.10
CA VAL A 191 -7.96 24.48 -6.52
C VAL A 191 -8.01 24.48 -4.99
N LEU A 192 -9.02 25.13 -4.38
CA LEU A 192 -9.26 25.06 -2.94
C LEU A 192 -9.58 23.62 -2.51
N LEU A 193 -10.48 22.93 -3.21
CA LEU A 193 -10.82 21.53 -2.93
C LEU A 193 -9.57 20.64 -2.96
N ARG A 194 -8.76 20.76 -4.02
CA ARG A 194 -7.48 20.05 -4.13
C ARG A 194 -6.56 20.34 -2.94
N THR A 195 -6.46 21.61 -2.54
CA THR A 195 -5.60 22.04 -1.43
C THR A 195 -6.05 21.43 -0.11
N ILE A 196 -7.36 21.38 0.15
CA ILE A 196 -7.93 20.73 1.34
C ILE A 196 -7.61 19.23 1.32
N VAL A 197 -7.87 18.55 0.22
CA VAL A 197 -7.72 17.08 0.09
C VAL A 197 -6.25 16.62 0.15
N LEU A 198 -5.31 17.44 -0.34
CA LEU A 198 -3.88 17.19 -0.19
C LEU A 198 -3.36 17.52 1.21
N GLY A 199 -3.85 18.60 1.80
CA GLY A 199 -3.39 19.06 3.11
C GLY A 199 -3.91 18.20 4.26
N TRP A 200 -5.17 17.78 4.19
CA TRP A 200 -5.85 16.97 5.20
C TRP A 200 -6.39 15.69 4.54
N PRO A 201 -5.56 14.63 4.44
CA PRO A 201 -5.93 13.39 3.75
C PRO A 201 -7.24 12.75 4.22
N GLU A 202 -7.62 12.98 5.48
CA GLU A 202 -8.87 12.49 6.08
C GLU A 202 -10.13 13.10 5.42
N MET A 203 -10.01 14.29 4.81
CA MET A 203 -11.10 14.94 4.08
C MET A 203 -11.47 14.23 2.76
N ARG A 204 -10.61 13.32 2.25
CA ARG A 204 -10.88 12.56 1.02
C ARG A 204 -12.22 11.82 1.07
N TYR A 205 -12.49 11.18 2.21
CA TYR A 205 -13.74 10.43 2.44
C TYR A 205 -14.98 11.29 2.19
N ARG A 206 -14.98 12.52 2.71
CA ARG A 206 -16.11 13.45 2.57
C ARG A 206 -16.36 13.86 1.11
N VAL A 207 -15.30 13.89 0.29
CA VAL A 207 -15.40 14.26 -1.13
C VAL A 207 -15.93 13.11 -1.96
N TRP A 208 -15.32 11.91 -1.89
CA TRP A 208 -15.75 10.81 -2.76
C TRP A 208 -17.10 10.21 -2.35
N LYS A 209 -17.53 10.38 -1.09
CA LYS A 209 -18.88 9.99 -0.64
C LYS A 209 -19.99 10.94 -1.12
N ASP A 210 -19.64 12.18 -1.44
CA ASP A 210 -20.61 13.16 -1.96
C ASP A 210 -20.89 12.87 -3.44
N ASN A 211 -22.01 12.19 -3.70
CA ASN A 211 -22.44 11.82 -5.05
C ASN A 211 -22.62 13.03 -5.99
N ASN A 212 -23.07 14.17 -5.47
CA ASN A 212 -23.26 15.37 -6.27
C ASN A 212 -21.91 15.95 -6.70
N LEU A 213 -21.00 16.10 -5.74
CA LEU A 213 -19.64 16.59 -6.01
C LEU A 213 -18.90 15.67 -6.98
N MET A 214 -19.01 14.35 -6.79
CA MET A 214 -18.40 13.38 -7.70
C MET A 214 -18.96 13.48 -9.12
N LYS A 215 -20.27 13.72 -9.28
CA LYS A 215 -20.88 13.95 -10.59
C LYS A 215 -20.38 15.24 -11.25
N ILE A 216 -20.27 16.33 -10.50
CA ILE A 216 -19.71 17.60 -11.01
C ILE A 216 -18.26 17.42 -11.50
N LEU A 217 -17.44 16.68 -10.76
CA LEU A 217 -16.07 16.36 -11.16
C LEU A 217 -16.04 15.45 -12.41
N GLU A 218 -16.96 14.50 -12.52
CA GLU A 218 -17.08 13.64 -13.70
C GLU A 218 -17.45 14.44 -14.96
N ASP A 219 -18.44 15.33 -14.85
CA ASP A 219 -18.94 16.14 -15.97
C ASP A 219 -17.86 17.11 -16.51
N ASN A 220 -16.93 17.54 -15.65
CA ASN A 220 -15.88 18.49 -16.00
C ASN A 220 -14.49 17.86 -16.23
N CYS A 221 -14.36 16.53 -16.13
CA CYS A 221 -13.08 15.82 -16.30
C CYS A 221 -12.47 15.99 -17.71
N ASP A 222 -13.33 16.05 -18.73
CA ASP A 222 -13.00 16.17 -20.15
C ASP A 222 -13.41 17.52 -20.75
N ASN A 223 -13.53 18.54 -19.91
CA ASN A 223 -13.99 19.87 -20.30
C ASN A 223 -13.08 20.49 -21.40
N SER A 224 -13.69 21.19 -22.35
CA SER A 224 -12.99 21.89 -23.45
C SER A 224 -12.03 22.97 -22.94
N ASN A 225 -12.29 23.54 -21.76
CA ASN A 225 -11.36 24.43 -21.08
C ASN A 225 -10.25 23.61 -20.39
N ILE A 226 -9.03 23.72 -20.94
CA ILE A 226 -7.82 23.03 -20.46
C ILE A 226 -7.55 23.29 -18.97
N SER A 227 -7.81 24.50 -18.48
CA SER A 227 -7.59 24.84 -17.06
C SER A 227 -8.55 24.06 -16.15
N ILE A 228 -9.82 23.97 -16.55
CA ILE A 228 -10.85 23.25 -15.80
C ILE A 228 -10.51 21.76 -15.74
N SER A 229 -10.33 21.12 -16.89
CA SER A 229 -10.03 19.67 -16.96
C SER A 229 -8.74 19.31 -16.23
N THR A 230 -7.68 20.11 -16.36
CA THR A 230 -6.40 19.91 -15.64
C THR A 230 -6.60 19.97 -14.13
N ASN A 231 -7.35 20.94 -13.61
CA ASN A 231 -7.55 21.07 -12.16
C ASN A 231 -8.51 20.02 -11.59
N VAL A 232 -9.50 19.59 -12.36
CA VAL A 232 -10.38 18.47 -11.99
C VAL A 232 -9.58 17.16 -11.90
N LEU A 233 -8.76 16.85 -12.91
CA LEU A 233 -7.87 15.67 -12.89
C LEU A 233 -6.92 15.70 -11.68
N LYS A 234 -6.42 16.87 -11.29
CA LYS A 234 -5.60 17.05 -10.09
C LYS A 234 -6.36 16.75 -8.79
N VAL A 235 -7.65 17.08 -8.70
CA VAL A 235 -8.50 16.72 -7.55
C VAL A 235 -8.69 15.21 -7.52
N LEU A 236 -9.11 14.60 -8.63
CA LEU A 236 -9.28 13.15 -8.75
C LEU A 236 -8.00 12.41 -8.39
N SER A 237 -6.85 12.90 -8.86
CA SER A 237 -5.52 12.37 -8.53
C SER A 237 -5.22 12.44 -7.03
N SER A 238 -5.66 13.52 -6.37
CA SER A 238 -5.51 13.68 -4.92
C SER A 238 -6.45 12.75 -4.13
N LEU A 239 -7.62 12.40 -4.67
CA LEU A 239 -8.52 11.39 -4.10
C LEU A 239 -7.93 9.98 -4.26
N ALA A 240 -7.33 9.67 -5.41
CA ALA A 240 -6.69 8.39 -5.70
C ALA A 240 -5.44 8.09 -4.84
N LEU A 241 -4.92 9.08 -4.08
CA LEU A 241 -3.92 8.84 -3.03
C LEU A 241 -4.47 8.07 -1.80
N CYS A 242 -5.78 7.78 -1.80
CA CYS A 242 -6.47 6.91 -0.87
C CYS A 242 -6.88 5.62 -1.59
N SER A 243 -6.65 4.43 -1.01
CA SER A 243 -7.05 3.14 -1.61
C SER A 243 -8.56 3.09 -1.86
N HIS A 244 -9.35 3.48 -0.85
CA HIS A 244 -10.81 3.58 -0.94
C HIS A 244 -11.26 4.57 -2.01
N GLY A 245 -10.62 5.74 -2.09
CA GLY A 245 -10.91 6.74 -3.12
C GLY A 245 -10.58 6.23 -4.53
N ALA A 246 -9.45 5.57 -4.70
CA ALA A 246 -9.07 4.96 -5.98
C ALA A 246 -10.05 3.86 -6.41
N LYS A 247 -10.48 3.00 -5.48
CA LYS A 247 -11.49 1.97 -5.74
C LYS A 247 -12.81 2.57 -6.22
N HIS A 248 -13.31 3.60 -5.52
CA HIS A 248 -14.55 4.28 -5.91
C HIS A 248 -14.46 4.94 -7.30
N LEU A 249 -13.29 5.49 -7.66
CA LEU A 249 -13.06 6.05 -9.00
C LEU A 249 -13.06 4.98 -10.11
N LEU A 250 -12.58 3.77 -9.82
CA LEU A 250 -12.56 2.66 -10.77
C LEU A 250 -13.93 1.98 -10.93
N GLU A 251 -14.72 1.92 -9.87
CA GLU A 251 -16.10 1.39 -9.90
C GLU A 251 -17.03 2.25 -10.77
N ASN A 252 -16.73 3.56 -10.95
CA ASN A 252 -17.42 4.42 -11.91
C ASN A 252 -16.83 4.27 -13.33
N GLU A 253 -17.40 3.35 -14.11
CA GLU A 253 -16.96 3.06 -15.47
C GLU A 253 -17.03 4.25 -16.45
N ALA A 254 -17.96 5.20 -16.23
CA ALA A 254 -18.10 6.37 -17.10
C ALA A 254 -16.95 7.36 -16.88
N LEU A 255 -16.67 7.69 -15.62
CA LEU A 255 -15.53 8.51 -15.23
C LEU A 255 -14.20 7.86 -15.66
N PHE A 256 -14.04 6.56 -15.42
CA PHE A 256 -12.81 5.85 -15.79
C PHE A 256 -12.52 5.92 -17.30
N ARG A 257 -13.55 5.76 -18.15
CA ARG A 257 -13.40 5.93 -19.61
C ARG A 257 -12.99 7.35 -20.00
N LYS A 258 -13.53 8.38 -19.34
CA LYS A 258 -13.13 9.78 -19.57
C LYS A 258 -11.65 10.00 -19.23
N ILE A 259 -11.17 9.44 -18.11
CA ILE A 259 -9.76 9.50 -17.69
C ILE A 259 -8.86 8.89 -18.77
N ILE A 260 -9.18 7.69 -19.26
CA ILE A 260 -8.40 7.02 -20.32
C ILE A 260 -8.35 7.89 -21.58
N ARG A 261 -9.47 8.47 -22.00
CA ARG A 261 -9.50 9.36 -23.18
C ARG A 261 -8.62 10.60 -22.99
N CYS A 262 -8.55 11.17 -21.79
CA CYS A 262 -7.68 12.30 -21.46
C CYS A 262 -6.17 11.96 -21.58
N MET A 263 -5.78 10.67 -21.55
CA MET A 263 -4.39 10.24 -21.78
C MET A 263 -4.01 10.23 -23.28
N GLY A 264 -5.01 10.16 -24.16
CA GLY A 264 -4.83 9.99 -25.60
C GLY A 264 -4.22 11.20 -26.31
N LYS A 265 -3.76 10.98 -27.54
CA LYS A 265 -3.10 11.96 -28.43
C LYS A 265 -3.90 13.25 -28.67
N SER A 266 -5.23 13.16 -28.63
CA SER A 266 -6.15 14.27 -28.88
C SER A 266 -6.18 15.30 -27.74
N SER A 267 -5.68 14.96 -26.57
CA SER A 267 -5.71 15.83 -25.38
C SER A 267 -4.48 16.72 -25.31
N ALA A 268 -4.63 17.92 -24.72
CA ALA A 268 -3.52 18.84 -24.50
C ALA A 268 -2.45 18.21 -23.57
N VAL A 269 -1.17 18.55 -23.77
CA VAL A 269 -0.04 17.96 -23.03
C VAL A 269 -0.22 18.02 -21.51
N GLY A 270 -0.69 19.15 -20.96
CA GLY A 270 -0.94 19.30 -19.52
C GLY A 270 -2.04 18.36 -18.99
N VAL A 271 -3.11 18.17 -19.77
CA VAL A 271 -4.22 17.25 -19.44
C VAL A 271 -3.72 15.81 -19.48
N ARG A 272 -2.91 15.45 -20.48
CA ARG A 272 -2.30 14.12 -20.60
C ARG A 272 -1.41 13.78 -19.40
N ILE A 273 -0.56 14.73 -18.98
CA ILE A 273 0.31 14.58 -17.80
C ILE A 273 -0.53 14.30 -16.55
N GLU A 274 -1.52 15.15 -16.24
CA GLU A 274 -2.34 14.97 -15.04
C GLU A 274 -3.20 13.71 -15.09
N SER A 275 -3.67 13.30 -16.27
CA SER A 275 -4.40 12.05 -16.43
C SER A 275 -3.51 10.84 -16.21
N LEU A 276 -2.25 10.86 -16.67
CA LEU A 276 -1.27 9.81 -16.38
C LEU A 276 -0.92 9.74 -14.90
N ILE A 277 -0.75 10.89 -14.22
CA ILE A 277 -0.54 10.94 -12.76
C ILE A 277 -1.71 10.29 -12.02
N LEU A 278 -2.95 10.66 -12.39
CA LEU A 278 -4.15 10.06 -11.82
C LEU A 278 -4.17 8.54 -12.08
N PHE A 279 -3.98 8.12 -13.32
CA PHE A 279 -3.97 6.71 -13.67
C PHE A 279 -2.91 5.93 -12.87
N ARG A 280 -1.71 6.48 -12.69
CA ARG A 280 -0.65 5.90 -11.85
C ARG A 280 -1.12 5.69 -10.41
N HIS A 281 -1.84 6.65 -9.83
CA HIS A 281 -2.41 6.48 -8.49
C HIS A 281 -3.46 5.38 -8.43
N LEU A 282 -4.27 5.21 -9.48
CA LEU A 282 -5.28 4.14 -9.56
C LEU A 282 -4.60 2.75 -9.63
N VAL A 283 -3.57 2.61 -10.46
CA VAL A 283 -2.84 1.34 -10.64
C VAL A 283 -1.74 1.11 -9.58
N ARG A 284 -1.81 1.80 -8.44
CA ARG A 284 -0.88 1.58 -7.31
C ARG A 284 -1.29 0.43 -6.41
N PHE A 285 -2.59 0.12 -6.32
CA PHE A 285 -3.14 -0.84 -5.38
C PHE A 285 -3.31 -2.21 -6.06
N GLY A 286 -2.71 -3.26 -5.49
CA GLY A 286 -2.56 -4.57 -6.16
C GLY A 286 -3.87 -5.17 -6.67
N GLU A 287 -4.92 -5.11 -5.85
CA GLU A 287 -6.26 -5.59 -6.20
C GLU A 287 -6.85 -4.82 -7.38
N LEU A 288 -6.66 -3.50 -7.41
CA LEU A 288 -7.24 -2.59 -8.42
C LEU A 288 -6.53 -2.69 -9.78
N ILE A 289 -5.25 -3.05 -9.78
CA ILE A 289 -4.51 -3.28 -11.03
C ILE A 289 -5.12 -4.45 -11.81
N SER A 290 -5.59 -5.50 -11.13
CA SER A 290 -6.18 -6.65 -11.82
C SER A 290 -7.42 -6.28 -12.65
N THR A 291 -8.28 -5.41 -12.11
CA THR A 291 -9.46 -4.87 -12.79
C THR A 291 -9.08 -4.09 -14.05
N VAL A 292 -8.08 -3.22 -13.94
CA VAL A 292 -7.59 -2.38 -15.04
C VAL A 292 -6.86 -3.19 -16.13
N ARG A 293 -6.17 -4.27 -15.77
CA ARG A 293 -5.50 -5.15 -16.75
C ARG A 293 -6.46 -5.87 -17.67
N ASN A 294 -7.68 -6.12 -17.20
CA ASN A 294 -8.68 -6.90 -17.93
C ASN A 294 -9.63 -6.03 -18.78
N THR A 295 -9.60 -4.70 -18.60
CA THR A 295 -10.51 -3.76 -19.31
C THR A 295 -9.75 -2.59 -19.92
N ASN A 296 -10.04 -2.26 -21.20
CA ASN A 296 -9.46 -1.11 -21.93
C ASN A 296 -7.92 -1.09 -22.05
N TYR A 297 -7.23 -2.21 -21.82
CA TYR A 297 -5.76 -2.25 -21.80
C TYR A 297 -5.12 -1.84 -23.12
N GLU A 298 -5.78 -2.09 -24.26
CA GLU A 298 -5.28 -1.69 -25.59
C GLU A 298 -5.17 -0.18 -25.72
N THR A 299 -6.26 0.55 -25.41
CA THR A 299 -6.29 2.02 -25.46
C THR A 299 -5.30 2.64 -24.47
N ILE A 300 -5.15 2.04 -23.29
CA ILE A 300 -4.20 2.49 -22.27
C ILE A 300 -2.76 2.36 -22.79
N VAL A 301 -2.41 1.18 -23.33
CA VAL A 301 -1.07 0.91 -23.86
C VAL A 301 -0.75 1.83 -25.05
N GLU A 302 -1.70 2.03 -25.96
CA GLU A 302 -1.53 2.94 -27.10
C GLU A 302 -1.31 4.40 -26.67
N ALA A 303 -2.07 4.88 -25.69
CA ALA A 303 -1.94 6.24 -25.17
C ALA A 303 -0.58 6.48 -24.50
N MET A 304 -0.09 5.48 -23.76
CA MET A 304 1.21 5.58 -23.07
C MET A 304 2.39 5.44 -24.03
N THR A 305 2.35 4.47 -24.95
CA THR A 305 3.43 4.28 -25.94
C THR A 305 3.56 5.49 -26.86
N ASP A 306 2.44 6.12 -27.23
CA ASP A 306 2.48 7.43 -27.89
C ASP A 306 3.14 8.51 -27.04
N ALA A 307 2.75 8.65 -25.77
CA ALA A 307 3.32 9.65 -24.89
C ALA A 307 4.85 9.50 -24.76
N MET A 308 5.34 8.26 -24.68
CA MET A 308 6.77 7.95 -24.68
C MET A 308 7.46 8.24 -26.02
N ALA A 309 6.75 8.09 -27.14
CA ALA A 309 7.31 8.27 -28.48
C ALA A 309 7.48 9.74 -28.90
N ILE A 310 7.00 10.73 -28.13
CA ILE A 310 7.11 12.17 -28.47
C ILE A 310 8.55 12.68 -28.33
N SER A 311 9.06 13.40 -29.34
CA SER A 311 10.47 13.84 -29.37
C SER A 311 10.80 15.02 -28.44
N ASN A 312 9.83 15.90 -28.12
CA ASN A 312 10.02 17.15 -27.35
C ASN A 312 9.13 17.21 -26.09
N GLY A 313 8.87 16.07 -25.46
CA GLY A 313 7.84 15.92 -24.43
C GLY A 313 8.37 15.72 -23.01
N GLY A 314 9.58 16.15 -22.65
CA GLY A 314 10.30 15.78 -21.40
C GLY A 314 9.43 15.34 -20.21
N PRO A 315 8.59 16.23 -19.63
CA PRO A 315 7.71 15.89 -18.50
C PRO A 315 6.65 14.81 -18.81
N LEU A 316 6.09 14.81 -20.02
CA LEU A 316 5.12 13.81 -20.48
C LEU A 316 5.79 12.45 -20.69
N ILE A 317 7.00 12.40 -21.25
CA ILE A 317 7.77 11.15 -21.41
C ILE A 317 8.07 10.57 -20.04
N LEU A 318 8.59 11.39 -19.12
CA LEU A 318 8.89 10.97 -17.75
C LEU A 318 7.66 10.41 -17.05
N GLU A 319 6.52 11.10 -17.15
CA GLU A 319 5.29 10.67 -16.52
C GLU A 319 4.71 9.39 -17.15
N ALA A 320 4.82 9.24 -18.47
CA ALA A 320 4.44 8.01 -19.17
C ALA A 320 5.32 6.82 -18.75
N CYS A 321 6.65 6.99 -18.68
CA CYS A 321 7.58 5.96 -18.21
C CYS A 321 7.32 5.58 -16.74
N ARG A 322 7.10 6.58 -15.87
CA ARG A 322 6.73 6.34 -14.46
C ARG A 322 5.44 5.54 -14.34
N THR A 323 4.42 5.89 -15.11
CA THR A 323 3.13 5.20 -15.07
C THR A 323 3.23 3.78 -15.62
N MET A 324 3.92 3.60 -16.74
CA MET A 324 4.10 2.31 -17.38
C MET A 324 4.94 1.36 -16.53
N SER A 325 5.99 1.84 -15.85
CA SER A 325 6.81 1.01 -14.96
C SER A 325 6.06 0.46 -13.75
N VAL A 326 4.96 1.10 -13.32
CA VAL A 326 4.04 0.56 -12.31
C VAL A 326 3.11 -0.49 -12.94
N LEU A 327 2.55 -0.19 -14.11
CA LEU A 327 1.60 -1.07 -14.81
C LEU A 327 2.22 -2.42 -15.19
N THR A 328 3.48 -2.43 -15.64
CA THR A 328 4.17 -3.64 -16.11
C THR A 328 4.62 -4.57 -14.99
N ARG A 329 4.58 -4.16 -13.72
CA ARG A 329 5.06 -5.00 -12.59
C ARG A 329 4.36 -6.35 -12.47
N GLY A 330 3.08 -6.43 -12.84
CA GLY A 330 2.36 -7.69 -12.79
C GLY A 330 1.82 -8.12 -14.14
N ALA A 331 1.74 -9.43 -14.32
CA ALA A 331 1.29 -10.08 -15.53
C ALA A 331 -0.12 -9.62 -15.97
N GLY A 332 -0.31 -9.55 -17.29
CA GLY A 332 -1.61 -9.34 -17.92
C GLY A 332 -1.50 -9.24 -19.45
N PRO A 333 -2.63 -9.17 -20.16
CA PRO A 333 -2.68 -9.12 -21.63
C PRO A 333 -1.98 -7.86 -22.19
N HIS A 334 -1.90 -6.78 -21.40
CA HIS A 334 -1.21 -5.54 -21.74
C HIS A 334 0.29 -5.72 -22.05
N HIS A 335 0.94 -6.77 -21.53
CA HIS A 335 2.35 -7.03 -21.83
C HIS A 335 2.58 -7.37 -23.30
N LEU A 336 1.74 -8.25 -23.87
CA LEU A 336 1.85 -8.60 -25.29
C LEU A 336 1.47 -7.40 -26.18
N GLN A 337 0.48 -6.62 -25.77
CA GLN A 337 0.10 -5.40 -26.49
C GLN A 337 1.24 -4.37 -26.57
N LEU A 338 2.03 -4.22 -25.51
CA LEU A 338 3.19 -3.33 -25.53
C LEU A 338 4.21 -3.70 -26.62
N TRP A 339 4.44 -5.00 -26.83
CA TRP A 339 5.27 -5.49 -27.93
C TRP A 339 4.65 -5.22 -29.30
N VAL A 340 3.33 -5.33 -29.44
CA VAL A 340 2.60 -4.96 -30.67
C VAL A 340 2.78 -3.47 -30.98
N CYS A 341 2.80 -2.62 -29.95
CA CYS A 341 3.05 -1.18 -30.07
C CYS A 341 4.54 -0.81 -30.22
N ASN A 342 5.43 -1.77 -30.49
CA ASN A 342 6.88 -1.58 -30.70
C ASN A 342 7.59 -0.88 -29.53
N ILE A 343 7.27 -1.28 -28.29
CA ILE A 343 7.91 -0.74 -27.09
C ILE A 343 9.44 -0.91 -27.11
N ASP A 344 9.95 -1.98 -27.71
CA ASP A 344 11.38 -2.23 -27.92
C ASP A 344 12.06 -1.11 -28.71
N ARG A 345 11.46 -0.69 -29.83
CA ARG A 345 11.98 0.40 -30.65
C ARG A 345 11.87 1.75 -29.93
N ILE A 346 10.78 2.00 -29.22
CA ILE A 346 10.58 3.24 -28.45
C ILE A 346 11.63 3.34 -27.32
N SER A 347 11.82 2.26 -26.56
CA SER A 347 12.81 2.18 -25.51
C SER A 347 14.25 2.33 -26.04
N ALA A 348 14.58 1.70 -27.17
CA ALA A 348 15.87 1.85 -27.82
C ALA A 348 16.12 3.30 -28.27
N ASP A 349 15.11 3.97 -28.83
CA ASP A 349 15.22 5.38 -29.26
C ASP A 349 15.44 6.32 -28.05
N ILE A 350 14.74 6.07 -26.94
CA ILE A 350 14.94 6.81 -25.68
C ILE A 350 16.36 6.62 -25.15
N ILE A 351 16.81 5.37 -24.96
CA ILE A 351 18.10 5.06 -24.33
C ILE A 351 19.29 5.44 -25.23
N LEU A 352 19.20 5.18 -26.54
CA LEU A 352 20.36 5.23 -27.45
C LEU A 352 20.44 6.50 -28.28
N ARG A 353 19.33 7.19 -28.57
CA ARG A 353 19.29 8.23 -29.62
C ARG A 353 18.84 9.60 -29.12
N ARG A 354 17.85 9.66 -28.25
CA ARG A 354 17.24 10.95 -27.82
C ARG A 354 18.05 11.67 -26.75
N PHE A 355 18.86 10.95 -25.97
CA PHE A 355 19.61 11.51 -24.86
C PHE A 355 21.14 11.39 -24.99
N THR A 356 21.64 10.96 -26.15
CA THR A 356 23.07 10.79 -26.44
C THR A 356 23.73 11.98 -27.15
N TYR A 357 23.02 13.08 -27.43
CA TYR A 357 23.58 14.23 -28.16
C TYR A 357 24.21 15.35 -27.30
N ASN A 358 24.38 15.16 -25.99
CA ASN A 358 25.27 15.99 -25.19
C ASN A 358 26.07 15.08 -24.26
N GLN A 359 27.39 15.16 -24.34
CA GLN A 359 28.37 14.36 -23.58
C GLN A 359 28.33 14.55 -22.04
N ASN A 360 27.22 15.03 -21.48
CA ASN A 360 27.01 15.20 -20.04
C ASN A 360 25.72 14.49 -19.56
N LEU A 361 25.58 13.19 -19.83
CA LEU A 361 24.56 12.33 -19.19
C LEU A 361 24.61 12.44 -17.65
N LEU A 362 25.79 12.76 -17.13
CA LEU A 362 26.13 12.98 -15.71
C LEU A 362 25.49 14.22 -15.08
N GLY A 363 24.86 15.12 -15.86
CA GLY A 363 24.35 16.41 -15.37
C GLY A 363 22.83 16.53 -15.30
N ASN A 364 22.05 15.66 -15.96
CA ASN A 364 20.59 15.81 -16.07
C ASN A 364 19.84 14.67 -15.36
N LYS A 365 19.32 14.98 -14.16
CA LYS A 365 18.59 14.02 -13.31
C LYS A 365 17.33 13.47 -13.96
N GLU A 366 16.61 14.28 -14.74
CA GLU A 366 15.36 13.84 -15.39
C GLU A 366 15.65 12.77 -16.44
N ILE A 367 16.77 12.87 -17.18
CA ILE A 367 17.18 11.87 -18.16
C ILE A 367 17.54 10.55 -17.49
N LEU A 368 18.32 10.60 -16.41
CA LEU A 368 18.68 9.41 -15.63
C LEU A 368 17.43 8.71 -15.08
N GLU A 369 16.46 9.47 -14.60
CA GLU A 369 15.20 8.94 -14.10
C GLU A 369 14.34 8.30 -15.22
N VAL A 370 14.27 8.92 -16.40
CA VAL A 370 13.62 8.30 -17.58
C VAL A 370 14.30 6.97 -17.91
N HIS A 371 15.63 6.92 -17.95
CA HIS A 371 16.37 5.69 -18.26
C HIS A 371 16.10 4.60 -17.21
N GLN A 372 16.09 4.93 -15.92
CA GLN A 372 15.75 4.00 -14.84
C GLN A 372 14.38 3.34 -15.09
N HIS A 373 13.35 4.14 -15.37
CA HIS A 373 12.00 3.62 -15.63
C HIS A 373 11.89 2.81 -16.93
N VAL A 374 12.64 3.16 -17.98
CA VAL A 374 12.66 2.34 -19.21
C VAL A 374 13.26 0.97 -18.93
N TRP A 375 14.34 0.89 -18.16
CA TRP A 375 14.91 -0.39 -17.74
C TRP A 375 13.96 -1.17 -16.83
N ASP A 376 13.22 -0.50 -15.94
CA ASP A 376 12.16 -1.13 -15.14
C ASP A 376 11.08 -1.75 -16.04
N ILE A 377 10.59 -1.01 -17.03
CA ILE A 377 9.59 -1.48 -18.00
C ILE A 377 10.10 -2.73 -18.72
N LEU A 378 11.31 -2.67 -19.28
CA LEU A 378 11.91 -3.79 -20.02
C LEU A 378 12.10 -5.01 -19.13
N SER A 379 12.60 -4.83 -17.91
CA SER A 379 12.80 -5.88 -16.90
C SER A 379 11.55 -6.71 -16.71
N PHE A 380 10.42 -6.04 -16.45
CA PHE A 380 9.16 -6.75 -16.22
C PHE A 380 8.63 -7.37 -17.50
N LEU A 381 8.68 -6.67 -18.64
CA LEU A 381 8.18 -7.22 -19.90
C LEU A 381 8.89 -8.53 -20.30
N VAL A 382 10.21 -8.60 -20.16
CA VAL A 382 10.97 -9.82 -20.53
C VAL A 382 10.72 -10.99 -19.58
N ALA A 383 10.40 -10.72 -18.31
CA ALA A 383 10.08 -11.75 -17.33
C ALA A 383 8.78 -12.51 -17.66
N TYR A 384 7.86 -11.90 -18.41
CA TYR A 384 6.56 -12.49 -18.77
C TYR A 384 6.44 -12.90 -20.25
N LEU A 385 7.53 -12.85 -21.02
CA LEU A 385 7.49 -13.21 -22.43
C LEU A 385 7.24 -14.73 -22.63
N PRO A 386 6.33 -15.12 -23.54
CA PRO A 386 6.14 -16.52 -23.91
C PRO A 386 7.40 -17.15 -24.51
N GLN A 387 7.59 -18.45 -24.29
CA GLN A 387 8.78 -19.20 -24.75
C GLN A 387 9.08 -19.04 -26.25
N GLN A 388 8.04 -18.95 -27.08
CA GLN A 388 8.14 -18.92 -28.54
C GLN A 388 8.09 -17.49 -29.13
N PHE A 389 8.09 -16.46 -28.28
CA PHE A 389 8.04 -15.08 -28.77
C PHE A 389 9.26 -14.76 -29.64
N ARG A 390 9.04 -14.02 -30.73
CA ARG A 390 10.11 -13.46 -31.57
C ARG A 390 9.87 -11.97 -31.78
N PRO A 391 10.87 -11.12 -31.51
CA PRO A 391 10.73 -9.69 -31.76
C PRO A 391 10.59 -9.42 -33.26
N LYS A 392 9.81 -8.39 -33.62
CA LYS A 392 9.64 -7.95 -35.01
C LYS A 392 10.69 -6.93 -35.44
N SER A 393 11.38 -6.30 -34.48
CA SER A 393 12.34 -5.23 -34.69
C SER A 393 13.69 -5.58 -34.05
N THR A 394 14.76 -4.93 -34.53
CA THR A 394 16.11 -5.10 -33.95
C THR A 394 16.31 -4.30 -32.66
N GLY A 395 15.34 -3.48 -32.24
CA GLY A 395 15.49 -2.62 -31.07
C GLY A 395 15.76 -3.40 -29.78
N LEU A 396 15.21 -4.62 -29.67
CA LEU A 396 15.47 -5.48 -28.51
C LEU A 396 16.93 -5.98 -28.47
N ASP A 397 17.52 -6.30 -29.62
CA ASP A 397 18.92 -6.75 -29.69
C ASP A 397 19.88 -5.62 -29.30
N ASP A 398 19.60 -4.39 -29.76
CA ASP A 398 20.34 -3.19 -29.38
C ASP A 398 20.28 -2.94 -27.85
N LEU A 399 19.10 -3.14 -27.25
CA LEU A 399 18.89 -3.01 -25.81
C LEU A 399 19.62 -4.10 -25.02
N ILE A 400 19.58 -5.36 -25.47
CA ILE A 400 20.32 -6.46 -24.83
C ILE A 400 21.83 -6.19 -24.87
N SER A 401 22.35 -5.77 -26.03
CA SER A 401 23.76 -5.43 -26.19
C SER A 401 24.17 -4.28 -25.25
N SER A 402 23.31 -3.26 -25.15
CA SER A 402 23.53 -2.12 -24.25
C SER A 402 23.54 -2.52 -22.78
N ALA A 403 22.64 -3.41 -22.35
CA ALA A 403 22.61 -3.92 -20.99
C ALA A 403 23.87 -4.74 -20.65
N CYS A 404 24.33 -5.60 -21.57
CA CYS A 404 25.57 -6.37 -21.40
C CYS A 404 26.80 -5.46 -21.29
N SER A 405 26.90 -4.48 -22.18
CA SER A 405 27.99 -3.49 -22.16
C SER A 405 27.97 -2.67 -20.87
N TRP A 406 26.78 -2.25 -20.39
CA TRP A 406 26.67 -1.52 -19.14
C TRP A 406 27.12 -2.35 -17.94
N ALA A 407 26.71 -3.62 -17.83
CA ALA A 407 27.12 -4.52 -16.76
C ALA A 407 28.65 -4.66 -16.69
N LEU A 408 29.34 -4.73 -17.84
CA LEU A 408 30.80 -4.74 -17.89
C LEU A 408 31.43 -3.45 -17.38
N THR A 409 30.81 -2.30 -17.65
CA THR A 409 31.27 -1.04 -17.06
C THR A 409 31.15 -1.05 -15.54
N VAL A 410 30.13 -1.70 -14.97
CA VAL A 410 29.97 -1.83 -13.51
C VAL A 410 31.06 -2.74 -12.94
N VAL A 411 31.31 -3.89 -13.58
CA VAL A 411 32.37 -4.84 -13.17
C VAL A 411 33.75 -4.17 -13.14
N GLY A 412 34.09 -3.40 -14.18
CA GLY A 412 35.38 -2.74 -14.32
C GLY A 412 35.63 -1.56 -13.37
N ARG A 413 34.63 -1.10 -12.61
CA ARG A 413 34.77 0.02 -11.66
C ARG A 413 35.46 -0.46 -10.37
N ARG A 414 36.68 0.03 -10.12
CA ARG A 414 37.50 -0.29 -8.92
C ARG A 414 37.12 0.50 -7.64
N SER A 415 35.85 0.88 -7.48
CA SER A 415 35.32 1.80 -6.46
C SER A 415 35.78 3.26 -6.62
N ARG A 416 34.82 4.17 -6.85
CA ARG A 416 34.95 5.63 -6.76
C ARG A 416 33.62 6.24 -6.35
N SER A 417 33.64 7.39 -5.68
CA SER A 417 32.44 8.13 -5.27
C SER A 417 31.57 8.50 -6.48
N MET A 418 30.51 7.75 -6.71
CA MET A 418 29.51 8.01 -7.76
C MET A 418 28.32 8.76 -7.16
N SER A 419 27.58 9.50 -7.99
CA SER A 419 26.29 10.02 -7.56
C SER A 419 25.31 8.87 -7.33
N SER A 420 24.39 9.05 -6.38
CA SER A 420 23.34 8.08 -6.09
C SER A 420 22.50 7.71 -7.32
N ASP A 421 22.23 8.68 -8.19
CA ASP A 421 21.37 8.52 -9.37
C ASP A 421 21.98 7.55 -10.40
N ILE A 422 23.31 7.48 -10.49
CA ILE A 422 24.02 6.50 -11.34
C ILE A 422 23.93 5.11 -10.73
N LEU A 423 24.09 4.98 -9.41
CA LEU A 423 23.97 3.69 -8.72
C LEU A 423 22.55 3.11 -8.83
N TYR A 424 21.51 3.96 -8.86
CA TYR A 424 20.13 3.54 -9.11
C TYR A 424 19.91 3.05 -10.55
N LEU A 425 20.58 3.70 -11.51
CA LEU A 425 20.57 3.25 -12.90
C LEU A 425 21.33 1.93 -13.07
N ASP A 426 22.48 1.77 -12.39
CA ASP A 426 23.25 0.52 -12.41
C ASP A 426 22.39 -0.66 -11.95
N GLU A 427 21.65 -0.51 -10.84
CA GLU A 427 20.73 -1.55 -10.35
C GLU A 427 19.66 -1.88 -11.40
N ALA A 428 18.99 -0.86 -11.96
CA ALA A 428 17.89 -1.06 -12.89
C ALA A 428 18.34 -1.80 -14.16
N VAL A 429 19.52 -1.44 -14.68
CA VAL A 429 20.11 -2.11 -15.85
C VAL A 429 20.55 -3.55 -15.52
N CYS A 430 21.22 -3.75 -14.38
CA CYS A 430 21.69 -5.07 -13.98
C CYS A 430 20.52 -6.03 -13.72
N ARG A 431 19.43 -5.54 -13.10
CA ARG A 431 18.21 -6.34 -12.91
C ARG A 431 17.55 -6.67 -14.25
N ALA A 432 17.48 -5.71 -15.18
CA ALA A 432 16.97 -5.96 -16.52
C ALA A 432 17.76 -7.07 -17.22
N LEU A 433 19.09 -7.02 -17.15
CA LEU A 433 19.96 -8.06 -17.71
C LEU A 433 19.72 -9.43 -17.05
N LEU A 434 19.64 -9.48 -15.72
CA LEU A 434 19.36 -10.72 -15.00
C LEU A 434 18.03 -11.34 -15.45
N LEU A 435 16.99 -10.53 -15.59
CA LEU A 435 15.67 -10.96 -16.05
C LEU A 435 15.63 -11.34 -17.52
N MET A 436 16.46 -10.75 -18.37
CA MET A 436 16.65 -11.21 -19.74
C MET A 436 17.30 -12.59 -19.79
N LEU A 437 18.32 -12.85 -18.96
CA LEU A 437 18.97 -14.16 -18.85
C LEU A 437 18.04 -15.25 -18.31
N LEU A 438 17.19 -14.89 -17.35
CA LEU A 438 16.18 -15.76 -16.74
C LEU A 438 14.83 -15.76 -17.49
N SER A 439 14.73 -15.06 -18.63
CA SER A 439 13.48 -14.95 -19.38
C SER A 439 13.01 -16.34 -19.84
N PRO A 440 11.71 -16.65 -19.75
CA PRO A 440 11.15 -17.86 -20.35
C PRO A 440 11.29 -17.88 -21.88
N CYS A 441 11.44 -16.72 -22.52
CA CYS A 441 11.63 -16.61 -23.96
C CYS A 441 13.00 -17.11 -24.38
N ASN A 442 13.02 -18.19 -25.17
CA ASN A 442 14.25 -18.81 -25.64
C ASN A 442 15.11 -17.83 -26.44
N TYR A 443 14.50 -16.98 -27.28
CA TYR A 443 15.22 -15.98 -28.05
C TYR A 443 15.96 -14.99 -27.15
N VAL A 444 15.26 -14.38 -26.19
CA VAL A 444 15.84 -13.37 -25.30
C VAL A 444 16.94 -13.97 -24.44
N SER A 445 16.67 -15.10 -23.77
CA SER A 445 17.66 -15.75 -22.91
C SER A 445 18.91 -16.17 -23.68
N GLN A 446 18.76 -16.78 -24.87
CA GLN A 446 19.89 -17.22 -25.69
C GLN A 446 20.71 -16.05 -26.25
N THR A 447 20.06 -15.01 -26.76
CA THR A 447 20.73 -13.81 -27.28
C THR A 447 21.50 -13.10 -26.17
N SER A 448 20.89 -12.89 -25.00
CA SER A 448 21.56 -12.30 -23.84
C SER A 448 22.75 -13.13 -23.36
N ARG A 449 22.62 -14.47 -23.31
CA ARG A 449 23.73 -15.36 -22.93
C ARG A 449 24.88 -15.30 -23.94
N SER A 450 24.57 -15.31 -25.24
CA SER A 450 25.57 -15.27 -26.30
C SER A 450 26.37 -13.95 -26.27
N ILE A 451 25.67 -12.81 -26.19
CA ILE A 451 26.32 -11.49 -26.15
C ILE A 451 27.15 -11.33 -24.87
N LEU A 452 26.58 -11.65 -23.71
CA LEU A 452 27.29 -11.50 -22.43
C LEU A 452 28.53 -12.39 -22.39
N SER A 453 28.43 -13.66 -22.81
CA SER A 453 29.57 -14.58 -22.83
C SER A 453 30.69 -14.08 -23.76
N ALA A 454 30.36 -13.52 -24.91
CA ALA A 454 31.35 -12.99 -25.85
C ALA A 454 32.05 -11.74 -25.31
N GLN A 455 31.36 -10.90 -24.55
CA GLN A 455 31.92 -9.65 -24.03
C GLN A 455 32.63 -9.81 -22.66
N PHE A 456 32.32 -10.85 -21.88
CA PHE A 456 32.84 -11.02 -20.51
C PHE A 456 34.18 -11.78 -20.44
N GLU A 457 34.58 -12.48 -21.50
CA GLU A 457 35.85 -13.23 -21.57
C GLU A 457 37.10 -12.42 -21.12
N PRO A 458 37.24 -11.11 -21.39
CA PRO A 458 38.38 -10.33 -20.90
C PRO A 458 38.40 -10.05 -19.39
N TYR A 459 37.31 -10.32 -18.65
CA TYR A 459 37.10 -9.89 -17.26
C TYR A 459 37.09 -11.04 -16.24
N TYR A 460 37.54 -12.24 -16.61
CA TYR A 460 37.59 -13.41 -15.70
C TYR A 460 38.25 -13.11 -14.35
N ASP A 461 39.37 -12.39 -14.35
CA ASP A 461 40.11 -12.05 -13.13
C ASP A 461 39.40 -11.02 -12.24
N SER A 462 38.37 -10.33 -12.77
CA SER A 462 37.60 -9.34 -12.01
C SER A 462 36.48 -9.96 -11.17
N ILE A 463 36.18 -11.26 -11.35
CA ILE A 463 35.14 -11.96 -10.59
C ILE A 463 35.52 -12.08 -9.11
N SER A 464 36.79 -12.39 -8.80
CA SER A 464 37.27 -12.46 -7.41
C SER A 464 37.08 -11.12 -6.69
N GLN A 465 37.45 -10.02 -7.35
CA GLN A 465 37.26 -8.66 -6.83
C GLN A 465 35.78 -8.36 -6.59
N LEU A 466 34.89 -8.82 -7.47
CA LEU A 466 33.46 -8.59 -7.35
C LEU A 466 32.85 -9.37 -6.17
N VAL A 467 33.26 -10.63 -5.97
CA VAL A 467 32.89 -11.43 -4.79
C VAL A 467 33.41 -10.78 -3.50
N GLU A 468 34.66 -10.31 -3.49
CA GLU A 468 35.26 -9.60 -2.35
C GLU A 468 34.53 -8.28 -2.04
N ARG A 469 34.13 -7.51 -3.06
CA ARG A 469 33.35 -6.27 -2.86
C ARG A 469 32.00 -6.54 -2.22
N VAL A 470 31.29 -7.58 -2.67
CA VAL A 470 30.01 -8.00 -2.08
C VAL A 470 30.23 -8.39 -0.62
N PHE A 471 31.23 -9.22 -0.34
CA PHE A 471 31.57 -9.62 1.03
C PHE A 471 31.86 -8.42 1.94
N ALA A 472 32.76 -7.53 1.52
CA ALA A 472 33.18 -6.36 2.30
C ALA A 472 32.01 -5.39 2.54
N SER A 473 31.15 -5.18 1.54
CA SER A 473 30.01 -4.26 1.65
C SER A 473 28.92 -4.79 2.57
N LEU A 474 28.71 -6.10 2.63
CA LEU A 474 27.67 -6.70 3.46
C LEU A 474 28.09 -6.81 4.94
N HIS A 475 29.38 -7.02 5.22
CA HIS A 475 29.90 -7.13 6.59
C HIS A 475 30.25 -5.77 7.25
N SER A 476 30.37 -4.69 6.47
CA SER A 476 30.65 -3.34 6.99
C SER A 476 29.40 -2.58 7.48
N THR A 477 28.21 -3.16 7.30
CA THR A 477 26.91 -2.54 7.63
C THR A 477 26.71 -2.27 9.13
N SER A 478 27.57 -2.77 10.02
CA SER A 478 27.58 -2.46 11.45
C SER A 478 28.14 -1.06 11.81
N THR A 479 28.75 -0.34 10.86
CA THR A 479 29.44 0.94 11.15
C THR A 479 28.95 2.17 10.36
N GLY A 480 27.83 2.06 9.65
CA GLY A 480 27.05 3.23 9.23
C GLY A 480 27.53 4.03 8.00
N ALA A 481 28.29 3.46 7.05
CA ALA A 481 28.65 4.17 5.80
C ALA A 481 28.43 3.33 4.51
N VAL A 482 27.74 3.95 3.55
CA VAL A 482 27.24 3.57 2.19
C VAL A 482 28.35 3.06 1.22
N PRO A 483 28.07 2.16 0.23
CA PRO A 483 26.82 2.07 -0.56
C PRO A 483 26.17 0.67 -0.68
N THR A 484 24.99 0.55 -0.08
CA THR A 484 24.07 -0.59 -0.29
C THR A 484 23.71 -0.79 -1.77
N SER A 485 23.53 0.27 -2.57
CA SER A 485 23.13 0.13 -3.98
C SER A 485 24.21 -0.48 -4.87
N GLN A 486 25.50 -0.20 -4.60
CA GLN A 486 26.61 -0.82 -5.31
C GLN A 486 26.70 -2.31 -4.97
N ALA A 487 26.55 -2.65 -3.68
CA ALA A 487 26.54 -4.04 -3.24
C ALA A 487 25.39 -4.83 -3.89
N ILE A 488 24.20 -4.23 -4.01
CA ILE A 488 23.08 -4.83 -4.72
C ILE A 488 23.39 -4.99 -6.21
N SER A 489 23.96 -3.97 -6.88
CA SER A 489 24.32 -4.07 -8.30
C SER A 489 25.37 -5.16 -8.55
N ASP A 490 26.40 -5.25 -7.71
CA ASP A 490 27.42 -6.30 -7.75
C ASP A 490 26.77 -7.69 -7.50
N LEU A 491 25.86 -7.80 -6.52
CA LEU A 491 25.13 -9.04 -6.24
C LEU A 491 24.25 -9.48 -7.42
N THR A 492 23.56 -8.55 -8.08
CA THR A 492 22.76 -8.82 -9.29
C THR A 492 23.66 -9.29 -10.44
N ILE A 493 24.85 -8.71 -10.60
CA ILE A 493 25.84 -9.17 -11.59
C ILE A 493 26.34 -10.58 -11.26
N LEU A 494 26.60 -10.91 -9.99
CA LEU A 494 26.91 -12.30 -9.59
C LEU A 494 25.78 -13.24 -9.98
N GLY A 495 24.53 -12.82 -9.80
CA GLY A 495 23.36 -13.56 -10.26
C GLY A 495 23.40 -13.82 -11.77
N CYS A 496 23.72 -12.80 -12.58
CA CYS A 496 23.88 -12.94 -14.03
C CYS A 496 24.97 -13.96 -14.37
N LEU A 497 26.14 -13.87 -13.73
CA LEU A 497 27.27 -14.75 -13.96
C LEU A 497 26.99 -16.18 -13.50
N ALA A 498 26.30 -16.37 -12.38
CA ALA A 498 25.94 -17.67 -11.86
C ALA A 498 25.06 -18.47 -12.82
N THR A 499 24.42 -17.84 -13.80
CA THR A 499 23.67 -18.55 -14.86
C THR A 499 24.56 -19.33 -15.84
N PHE A 500 25.90 -19.19 -15.80
CA PHE A 500 26.83 -19.90 -16.69
C PHE A 500 27.72 -20.89 -15.91
N PRO A 501 27.83 -22.15 -16.35
CA PRO A 501 28.64 -23.18 -15.66
C PRO A 501 30.11 -22.81 -15.41
N GLN A 502 30.75 -22.13 -16.38
CA GLN A 502 32.15 -21.70 -16.26
C GLN A 502 32.37 -20.69 -15.13
N TYR A 503 31.38 -19.82 -14.85
CA TYR A 503 31.45 -18.84 -13.77
C TYR A 503 30.97 -19.40 -12.44
N GLN A 504 30.05 -20.38 -12.43
CA GLN A 504 29.64 -21.08 -11.20
C GLN A 504 30.86 -21.65 -10.46
N THR A 505 31.72 -22.38 -11.19
CA THR A 505 32.96 -22.95 -10.62
C THR A 505 33.86 -21.88 -10.01
N LEU A 506 33.96 -20.70 -10.65
CA LEU A 506 34.77 -19.59 -10.16
C LEU A 506 34.16 -18.95 -8.91
N ILE A 507 32.86 -18.69 -8.89
CA ILE A 507 32.16 -18.13 -7.73
C ILE A 507 32.31 -19.08 -6.53
N LEU A 508 32.18 -20.39 -6.74
CA LEU A 508 32.41 -21.40 -5.70
C LEU A 508 33.85 -21.42 -5.20
N LYS A 509 34.84 -21.34 -6.10
CA LYS A 509 36.27 -21.25 -5.74
C LYS A 509 36.55 -20.07 -4.81
N TRP A 510 35.86 -18.95 -5.00
CA TRP A 510 35.99 -17.73 -4.19
C TRP A 510 35.02 -17.67 -3.00
N LYS A 511 34.51 -18.82 -2.53
CA LYS A 511 33.61 -18.94 -1.37
C LYS A 511 32.28 -18.18 -1.50
N GLY A 512 31.83 -17.88 -2.72
CA GLY A 512 30.56 -17.16 -2.95
C GLY A 512 29.35 -17.82 -2.28
N LEU A 513 29.30 -19.17 -2.26
CA LEU A 513 28.25 -19.93 -1.57
C LEU A 513 28.12 -19.55 -0.09
N ASN A 514 29.25 -19.50 0.62
CA ASN A 514 29.26 -19.17 2.06
C ASN A 514 28.75 -17.76 2.29
N ILE A 515 29.18 -16.80 1.45
CA ILE A 515 28.76 -15.40 1.53
C ILE A 515 27.24 -15.27 1.40
N PHE A 516 26.63 -15.96 0.43
CA PHE A 516 25.18 -15.89 0.25
C PHE A 516 24.40 -16.57 1.39
N LEU A 517 24.92 -17.67 1.94
CA LEU A 517 24.34 -18.31 3.12
C LEU A 517 24.46 -17.41 4.37
N ASP A 518 25.56 -16.69 4.52
CA ASP A 518 25.78 -15.74 5.61
C ASP A 518 24.82 -14.55 5.52
N VAL A 519 24.51 -14.05 4.31
CA VAL A 519 23.46 -13.04 4.10
C VAL A 519 22.10 -13.51 4.59
N ILE A 520 21.72 -14.75 4.25
CA ILE A 520 20.45 -15.33 4.67
C ILE A 520 20.36 -15.46 6.19
N LYS A 521 21.43 -15.95 6.83
CA LYS A 521 21.50 -16.08 8.30
C LYS A 521 21.45 -14.71 8.97
N GLY A 522 22.28 -13.76 8.53
CA GLY A 522 22.30 -12.40 9.06
C GLY A 522 20.95 -11.70 8.93
N ARG A 523 20.15 -12.01 7.89
CA ARG A 523 18.78 -11.50 7.80
C ARG A 523 17.84 -12.14 8.81
N LEU A 524 17.91 -13.46 9.00
CA LEU A 524 17.11 -14.20 9.98
C LEU A 524 17.42 -13.81 11.43
N ASP A 525 18.65 -13.36 11.69
CA ASP A 525 19.09 -12.90 13.02
C ASP A 525 18.81 -11.39 13.23
N GLY A 526 18.36 -10.68 12.18
CA GLY A 526 17.98 -9.27 12.22
C GLY A 526 19.11 -8.27 11.96
N ASP A 527 20.32 -8.75 11.66
CA ASP A 527 21.55 -7.97 11.56
C ASP A 527 21.72 -7.25 10.21
N ILE A 528 21.15 -7.79 9.13
CA ILE A 528 21.32 -7.27 7.77
C ILE A 528 19.95 -6.89 7.21
N LEU A 529 19.70 -5.59 7.01
CA LEU A 529 18.52 -5.10 6.29
C LEU A 529 18.93 -3.99 5.31
N VAL A 530 18.91 -4.31 4.02
CA VAL A 530 19.08 -3.32 2.95
C VAL A 530 17.71 -2.86 2.48
N ASP A 531 17.26 -1.74 3.05
CA ASP A 531 15.99 -1.11 2.67
C ASP A 531 16.00 -0.69 1.18
N ARG A 532 15.01 -1.21 0.43
CA ARG A 532 14.71 -0.82 -0.95
C ARG A 532 14.67 0.69 -1.16
N GLU A 533 14.20 1.49 -0.19
CA GLU A 533 14.16 2.95 -0.32
C GLU A 533 15.54 3.58 -0.53
N LYS A 534 16.58 2.93 0.00
CA LYS A 534 17.97 3.38 -0.18
C LYS A 534 18.50 3.03 -1.57
N VAL A 535 17.95 2.02 -2.23
CA VAL A 535 18.47 1.43 -3.48
C VAL A 535 17.65 1.81 -4.71
N MET A 536 16.34 1.98 -4.59
CA MET A 536 15.44 2.30 -5.71
C MET A 536 14.43 3.40 -5.33
N PRO A 537 14.90 4.61 -4.91
CA PRO A 537 13.99 5.65 -4.46
C PRO A 537 13.07 6.16 -5.56
N HIS A 538 13.45 6.06 -6.84
CA HIS A 538 12.63 6.49 -7.99
C HIS A 538 11.33 5.70 -8.10
N LEU A 539 11.29 4.45 -7.61
CA LEU A 539 10.10 3.62 -7.62
C LEU A 539 9.12 3.91 -6.47
N ARG A 540 9.55 4.61 -5.39
CA ARG A 540 8.67 5.03 -4.27
C ARG A 540 8.39 6.53 -4.24
N LYS A 541 9.30 7.39 -4.72
CA LYS A 541 9.16 8.87 -4.77
C LYS A 541 8.23 9.36 -5.90
N LEU A 542 7.35 8.51 -6.41
CA LEU A 542 6.45 8.83 -7.52
C LEU A 542 5.29 9.78 -7.13
N TYR A 543 5.16 10.14 -5.85
CA TYR A 543 3.92 10.71 -5.31
C TYR A 543 4.19 12.02 -4.54
N THR A 544 3.44 13.07 -4.89
CA THR A 544 3.60 14.41 -4.31
C THR A 544 2.66 14.69 -3.12
N GLY A 545 2.07 13.67 -2.50
CA GLY A 545 1.10 13.83 -1.41
C GLY A 545 1.13 12.70 -0.37
N LYS A 546 0.67 13.01 0.85
CA LYS A 546 0.53 12.04 1.94
C LYS A 546 -0.58 11.04 1.61
N THR A 547 -0.30 9.74 1.69
CA THR A 547 -1.35 8.72 1.65
C THR A 547 -2.00 8.58 3.02
N CYS A 548 -3.30 8.28 3.04
CA CYS A 548 -4.05 8.06 4.28
C CYS A 548 -4.37 6.60 4.57
N CYS A 549 -4.30 5.71 3.57
CA CYS A 549 -4.55 4.27 3.72
C CYS A 549 -3.28 3.52 3.31
N SER A 550 -2.88 2.55 4.13
CA SER A 550 -1.61 1.82 4.04
C SER A 550 -1.80 0.46 3.37
N GLU A 551 -2.27 0.44 2.14
CA GLU A 551 -2.19 -0.75 1.28
C GLU A 551 -1.28 -0.42 0.10
N LEU A 552 -0.01 -0.20 0.39
CA LEU A 552 1.00 -0.27 -0.64
C LEU A 552 1.15 -1.75 -1.02
N VAL A 553 1.19 -2.03 -2.32
CA VAL A 553 1.61 -3.34 -2.83
C VAL A 553 2.92 -3.71 -2.15
N ASN A 554 2.92 -4.82 -1.40
CA ASN A 554 4.16 -5.47 -1.04
C ASN A 554 4.81 -5.90 -2.35
N ASP A 555 5.89 -5.22 -2.72
CA ASP A 555 6.62 -5.56 -3.94
C ASP A 555 7.06 -7.03 -3.88
N TRP A 556 7.02 -7.71 -5.02
CA TRP A 556 7.31 -9.14 -5.09
C TRP A 556 8.72 -9.46 -4.58
N GLU A 557 9.72 -8.62 -4.89
CA GLU A 557 11.09 -8.79 -4.40
C GLU A 557 11.23 -8.62 -2.88
N GLY A 558 10.22 -8.04 -2.22
CA GLY A 558 10.24 -7.71 -0.80
C GLY A 558 11.01 -6.42 -0.48
N ALA A 559 11.08 -6.10 0.82
CA ALA A 559 11.79 -4.92 1.31
C ALA A 559 13.32 -5.10 1.34
N ASP A 560 13.79 -6.35 1.44
CA ASP A 560 15.21 -6.70 1.52
C ASP A 560 15.71 -7.26 0.18
N LEU A 561 16.29 -6.37 -0.63
CA LEU A 561 16.84 -6.74 -1.93
C LEU A 561 18.09 -7.63 -1.81
N SER A 562 18.81 -7.57 -0.68
CA SER A 562 20.02 -8.38 -0.49
C SER A 562 19.68 -9.85 -0.32
N LEU A 563 18.67 -10.15 0.51
CA LEU A 563 18.10 -11.49 0.65
C LEU A 563 17.60 -12.01 -0.70
N PHE A 564 16.84 -11.18 -1.41
CA PHE A 564 16.23 -11.55 -2.68
C PHE A 564 17.27 -11.97 -3.74
N TYR A 565 18.26 -11.13 -4.03
CA TYR A 565 19.28 -11.47 -5.03
C TYR A 565 20.24 -12.57 -4.55
N ALA A 566 20.51 -12.68 -3.24
CA ALA A 566 21.31 -13.78 -2.69
C ALA A 566 20.64 -15.16 -2.92
N LEU A 567 19.31 -15.23 -2.76
CA LEU A 567 18.54 -16.44 -3.05
C LEU A 567 18.56 -16.79 -4.55
N ILE A 568 18.52 -15.79 -5.44
CA ILE A 568 18.71 -16.03 -6.89
C ILE A 568 20.09 -16.63 -7.13
N CYS A 569 21.16 -16.03 -6.62
CA CYS A 569 22.52 -16.55 -6.78
C CYS A 569 22.65 -17.99 -6.27
N LEU A 570 22.09 -18.29 -5.09
CA LEU A 570 22.11 -19.64 -4.51
C LEU A 570 21.36 -20.64 -5.38
N SER A 571 20.19 -20.28 -5.91
CA SER A 571 19.41 -21.15 -6.79
C SER A 571 20.18 -21.63 -8.02
N GLN A 572 21.17 -20.85 -8.48
CA GLN A 572 22.04 -21.22 -9.60
C GLN A 572 23.24 -22.08 -9.18
N LEU A 573 23.67 -22.02 -7.91
CA LEU A 573 24.93 -22.59 -7.44
C LEU A 573 24.77 -23.92 -6.70
N ILE A 574 23.59 -24.22 -6.19
CA ILE A 574 23.35 -25.41 -5.34
C ILE A 574 23.75 -26.69 -6.05
N ASP A 575 23.25 -26.92 -7.27
CA ASP A 575 23.55 -28.12 -8.06
C ASP A 575 25.05 -28.28 -8.34
N ALA A 576 25.80 -27.17 -8.48
CA ALA A 576 27.23 -27.17 -8.73
C ALA A 576 28.10 -27.30 -7.46
N SER A 577 27.53 -27.07 -6.28
CA SER A 577 28.28 -26.89 -5.02
C SER A 577 28.37 -28.13 -4.12
N ASN A 578 27.65 -29.21 -4.45
CA ASN A 578 27.44 -30.37 -3.56
C ASN A 578 26.91 -30.00 -2.16
N TYR A 579 26.26 -28.84 -2.02
CA TYR A 579 25.66 -28.43 -0.76
C TYR A 579 24.54 -29.39 -0.36
N SER A 580 24.52 -29.81 0.91
CA SER A 580 23.48 -30.68 1.46
C SER A 580 22.80 -30.02 2.65
N ILE A 581 21.49 -30.23 2.75
CA ILE A 581 20.69 -29.80 3.90
C ILE A 581 20.57 -30.99 4.85
N GLN A 582 21.06 -30.84 6.08
CA GLN A 582 21.00 -31.89 7.10
C GLN A 582 19.59 -32.05 7.69
N ASP A 583 18.92 -30.93 7.98
CA ASP A 583 17.53 -30.87 8.46
C ASP A 583 16.78 -29.82 7.66
N SER A 584 15.84 -30.28 6.83
CA SER A 584 15.03 -29.43 5.95
C SER A 584 14.10 -28.50 6.73
N THR A 585 13.53 -28.99 7.83
CA THR A 585 12.51 -28.28 8.62
C THR A 585 13.11 -27.19 9.52
N ASN A 586 14.38 -27.35 9.90
CA ASN A 586 15.17 -26.33 10.61
C ASN A 586 16.08 -25.51 9.70
N SER A 587 15.99 -25.70 8.38
CA SER A 587 16.77 -24.93 7.41
C SER A 587 16.37 -23.45 7.42
N PRO A 588 17.30 -22.53 7.08
CA PRO A 588 16.98 -21.11 6.96
C PRO A 588 15.90 -20.85 5.89
N PHE A 589 15.85 -21.68 4.83
CA PHE A 589 14.84 -21.57 3.77
C PHE A 589 13.42 -21.88 4.29
N TRP A 590 13.29 -22.87 5.18
CA TRP A 590 12.02 -23.21 5.80
C TRP A 590 11.49 -22.10 6.71
N ARG A 591 12.39 -21.47 7.49
CA ARG A 591 12.07 -20.30 8.32
C ARG A 591 11.56 -19.13 7.47
N ILE A 592 12.21 -18.85 6.33
CA ILE A 592 11.79 -17.80 5.39
C ILE A 592 10.39 -18.06 4.82
N LEU A 593 10.09 -19.31 4.45
CA LEU A 593 8.78 -19.67 3.89
C LEU A 593 7.63 -19.45 4.88
N ARG A 594 7.87 -19.64 6.19
CA ARG A 594 6.88 -19.45 7.26
C ARG A 594 6.76 -18.02 7.77
N ASP A 595 7.70 -17.13 7.43
CA ASP A 595 7.69 -15.74 7.89
C ASP A 595 6.75 -14.87 7.04
N ASP A 596 5.67 -14.40 7.64
CA ASP A 596 4.68 -13.55 6.97
C ASP A 596 5.18 -12.14 6.62
N HIS A 597 6.31 -11.69 7.18
CA HIS A 597 6.90 -10.39 6.89
C HIS A 597 7.82 -10.39 5.67
N ILE A 598 8.14 -11.57 5.12
CA ILE A 598 8.99 -11.70 3.93
C ILE A 598 8.13 -11.69 2.67
N GLY A 599 8.59 -10.97 1.64
CA GLY A 599 7.91 -10.87 0.35
C GLY A 599 7.81 -12.21 -0.40
N GLU A 600 6.90 -12.25 -1.37
CA GLU A 600 6.58 -13.47 -2.14
C GLU A 600 7.74 -13.99 -3.00
N GLY A 601 8.61 -13.10 -3.50
CA GLY A 601 9.77 -13.43 -4.33
C GLY A 601 10.82 -14.24 -3.58
N PRO A 602 11.35 -13.75 -2.43
CA PRO A 602 12.23 -14.54 -1.59
C PRO A 602 11.63 -15.90 -1.21
N LYS A 603 10.34 -15.95 -0.83
CA LYS A 603 9.63 -17.21 -0.55
C LYS A 603 9.63 -18.15 -1.76
N SER A 604 9.33 -17.64 -2.95
CA SER A 604 9.30 -18.43 -4.18
C SER A 604 10.67 -19.03 -4.53
N TYR A 605 11.76 -18.26 -4.34
CA TYR A 605 13.12 -18.80 -4.53
C TYR A 605 13.52 -19.79 -3.43
N CYS A 606 13.08 -19.61 -2.18
CA CYS A 606 13.27 -20.63 -1.14
C CYS A 606 12.55 -21.95 -1.49
N ALA A 607 11.29 -21.87 -1.96
CA ALA A 607 10.56 -23.05 -2.40
C ALA A 607 11.26 -23.74 -3.59
N TYR A 608 11.76 -22.97 -4.55
CA TYR A 608 12.57 -23.51 -5.65
C TYR A 608 13.85 -24.20 -5.16
N ILE A 609 14.60 -23.56 -4.26
CA ILE A 609 15.81 -24.14 -3.66
C ILE A 609 15.49 -25.46 -2.94
N LEU A 610 14.45 -25.49 -2.12
CA LEU A 610 14.01 -26.72 -1.43
C LEU A 610 13.58 -27.82 -2.40
N SER A 611 13.03 -27.46 -3.57
CA SER A 611 12.65 -28.42 -4.61
C SER A 611 13.85 -29.16 -5.22
N LEU A 612 15.05 -28.54 -5.19
CA LEU A 612 16.31 -29.21 -5.56
C LEU A 612 16.71 -30.30 -4.56
N PHE A 613 16.24 -30.17 -3.32
CA PHE A 613 16.37 -31.18 -2.26
C PHE A 613 15.14 -32.08 -2.14
N GLY A 614 14.25 -32.07 -3.14
CA GLY A 614 13.06 -32.90 -3.26
C GLY A 614 11.88 -32.52 -2.34
N ILE A 615 11.88 -31.30 -1.80
CA ILE A 615 10.77 -30.74 -1.02
C ILE A 615 10.02 -29.71 -1.87
N TYR A 616 8.77 -29.98 -2.17
CA TYR A 616 7.98 -29.21 -3.13
C TYR A 616 6.79 -28.54 -2.45
N GLY A 617 6.77 -27.21 -2.40
CA GLY A 617 5.62 -26.47 -1.89
C GLY A 617 5.93 -25.26 -1.03
N PHE A 618 4.87 -24.74 -0.41
CA PHE A 618 4.89 -23.56 0.45
C PHE A 618 4.31 -23.98 1.81
N PRO A 619 5.16 -24.46 2.74
CA PRO A 619 4.71 -24.90 4.04
C PRO A 619 4.11 -23.71 4.82
N SER A 620 3.01 -23.96 5.53
CA SER A 620 2.35 -22.97 6.38
C SER A 620 1.86 -23.59 7.68
N ASN A 621 1.71 -22.78 8.72
CA ASN A 621 1.16 -23.24 10.01
C ASN A 621 -0.25 -23.80 9.81
N PHE A 622 -1.07 -23.08 9.05
CA PHE A 622 -2.44 -23.45 8.75
C PHE A 622 -2.51 -24.77 7.97
N GLY A 623 -1.73 -24.93 6.90
CA GLY A 623 -1.65 -26.20 6.16
C GLY A 623 -1.16 -27.36 7.02
N THR A 624 -0.21 -27.13 7.93
CA THR A 624 0.29 -28.18 8.84
C THR A 624 -0.84 -28.69 9.75
N LYS A 625 -1.65 -27.80 10.33
CA LYS A 625 -2.82 -28.17 11.15
C LYS A 625 -3.86 -28.97 10.37
N ILE A 626 -4.12 -28.61 9.11
CA ILE A 626 -5.00 -29.39 8.22
C ILE A 626 -4.38 -30.77 7.91
N GLY A 627 -3.06 -30.82 7.70
CA GLY A 627 -2.29 -32.02 7.43
C GLY A 627 -2.43 -33.10 8.49
N GLU A 628 -2.37 -32.72 9.77
CA GLU A 628 -2.52 -33.64 10.91
C GLU A 628 -3.84 -34.42 10.87
N LEU A 629 -4.89 -33.87 10.26
CA LEU A 629 -6.19 -34.54 10.13
C LEU A 629 -6.24 -35.59 9.02
N SER A 630 -5.31 -35.53 8.05
CA SER A 630 -5.28 -36.49 6.95
C SER A 630 -5.04 -37.93 7.44
N ASP A 631 -4.28 -38.08 8.52
CA ASP A 631 -3.96 -39.39 9.11
C ASP A 631 -5.06 -39.93 10.02
N MET A 632 -5.94 -39.06 10.55
CA MET A 632 -6.91 -39.45 11.57
C MET A 632 -8.16 -40.16 11.03
N LYS A 633 -8.44 -40.10 9.71
CA LYS A 633 -9.67 -40.62 9.05
C LYS A 633 -11.01 -40.11 9.63
N VAL A 634 -10.95 -39.18 10.58
CA VAL A 634 -12.12 -38.62 11.28
C VAL A 634 -12.86 -37.67 10.34
N LEU A 635 -14.18 -37.82 10.20
CA LEU A 635 -15.05 -37.00 9.33
C LEU A 635 -14.75 -37.10 7.83
N ALA A 636 -14.02 -38.12 7.37
CA ALA A 636 -13.87 -38.39 5.95
C ALA A 636 -15.22 -38.78 5.32
N ASP A 637 -15.55 -38.15 4.20
CA ASP A 637 -16.84 -38.22 3.50
C ASP A 637 -16.69 -38.79 2.07
N ILE A 638 -15.44 -38.97 1.59
CA ILE A 638 -15.11 -39.61 0.32
C ILE A 638 -14.09 -40.74 0.52
N ARG A 639 -14.35 -41.90 -0.07
CA ARG A 639 -13.43 -43.05 -0.14
C ARG A 639 -12.99 -43.32 -1.57
N PHE A 640 -11.71 -43.14 -1.86
CA PHE A 640 -11.11 -43.60 -3.11
C PHE A 640 -10.79 -45.08 -3.05
N LEU A 641 -11.34 -45.87 -3.98
CA LEU A 641 -11.03 -47.28 -4.15
C LEU A 641 -10.06 -47.44 -5.33
N LEU A 642 -8.83 -47.86 -5.02
CA LEU A 642 -7.72 -48.03 -5.97
C LEU A 642 -7.64 -49.47 -6.49
N SER A 643 -6.73 -49.71 -7.45
CA SER A 643 -6.39 -51.06 -7.91
C SER A 643 -5.88 -51.92 -6.74
N ALA A 644 -6.09 -53.24 -6.82
CA ALA A 644 -5.78 -54.21 -5.76
C ALA A 644 -6.54 -54.04 -4.42
N GLY A 645 -7.61 -53.22 -4.39
CA GLY A 645 -8.51 -53.12 -3.23
C GLY A 645 -8.05 -52.16 -2.14
N TYR A 646 -7.01 -51.35 -2.38
CA TYR A 646 -6.59 -50.30 -1.45
C TYR A 646 -7.62 -49.17 -1.39
N THR A 647 -7.78 -48.60 -0.20
CA THR A 647 -8.70 -47.48 0.03
C THR A 647 -7.97 -46.29 0.64
N LEU A 648 -8.31 -45.08 0.17
CA LEU A 648 -7.89 -43.82 0.79
C LEU A 648 -9.15 -43.02 1.16
N ASP A 649 -9.25 -42.66 2.43
CA ASP A 649 -10.35 -41.85 2.95
C ASP A 649 -9.91 -40.38 2.96
N VAL A 650 -10.72 -39.49 2.41
CA VAL A 650 -10.40 -38.07 2.20
C VAL A 650 -11.62 -37.19 2.47
N HIS A 651 -11.37 -35.88 2.59
CA HIS A 651 -12.39 -34.87 2.91
C HIS A 651 -12.76 -34.05 1.68
N GLY A 652 -14.03 -34.08 1.31
CA GLY A 652 -14.62 -33.41 0.15
C GLY A 652 -14.44 -31.90 0.20
N ALA A 653 -14.63 -31.28 1.37
CA ALA A 653 -14.42 -29.85 1.56
C ALA A 653 -12.99 -29.39 1.22
N ILE A 654 -11.98 -30.17 1.64
CA ILE A 654 -10.56 -29.85 1.37
C ILE A 654 -10.26 -30.05 -0.12
N LEU A 655 -10.76 -31.13 -0.73
CA LEU A 655 -10.61 -31.36 -2.16
C LEU A 655 -11.30 -30.27 -2.98
N ALA A 656 -12.50 -29.85 -2.62
CA ALA A 656 -13.24 -28.79 -3.30
C ALA A 656 -12.49 -27.45 -3.26
N ALA A 657 -11.79 -27.16 -2.18
CA ALA A 657 -11.00 -25.93 -2.09
C ALA A 657 -9.65 -26.01 -2.81
N ARG A 658 -8.95 -27.15 -2.75
CA ARG A 658 -7.52 -27.25 -3.11
C ARG A 658 -7.24 -28.10 -4.35
N CYS A 659 -8.12 -29.02 -4.69
CA CYS A 659 -8.00 -29.87 -5.87
C CYS A 659 -9.39 -30.30 -6.42
N PRO A 660 -10.18 -29.35 -6.97
CA PRO A 660 -11.57 -29.61 -7.40
C PRO A 660 -11.71 -30.75 -8.41
N LYS A 661 -10.66 -31.02 -9.20
CA LYS A 661 -10.62 -32.11 -10.19
C LYS A 661 -10.76 -33.52 -9.59
N LEU A 662 -10.49 -33.68 -8.30
CA LEU A 662 -10.68 -34.94 -7.58
C LEU A 662 -12.07 -35.08 -6.94
N VAL A 663 -12.89 -34.03 -6.99
CA VAL A 663 -14.26 -34.04 -6.48
C VAL A 663 -15.19 -34.68 -7.53
N PRO A 664 -15.99 -35.69 -7.16
CA PRO A 664 -17.00 -36.26 -8.06
C PRO A 664 -18.02 -35.23 -8.57
N PRO A 665 -18.46 -35.31 -9.84
CA PRO A 665 -19.31 -34.29 -10.46
C PRO A 665 -20.78 -34.24 -9.99
N ASN A 666 -21.28 -35.26 -9.27
CA ASN A 666 -22.69 -35.39 -8.86
C ASN A 666 -22.84 -35.68 -7.36
N ILE A 667 -22.32 -34.82 -6.50
CA ILE A 667 -22.46 -34.99 -5.06
C ILE A 667 -23.69 -34.23 -4.59
N GLU A 668 -24.65 -34.96 -4.03
CA GLU A 668 -25.78 -34.34 -3.33
C GLU A 668 -25.26 -33.64 -2.08
N ALA A 669 -25.63 -32.37 -1.90
CA ALA A 669 -25.05 -31.46 -0.91
C ALA A 669 -25.25 -31.88 0.56
N VAL A 670 -26.06 -32.92 0.84
CA VAL A 670 -26.36 -33.41 2.18
C VAL A 670 -26.57 -34.93 2.13
N SER A 671 -25.51 -35.71 2.35
CA SER A 671 -25.59 -37.16 2.54
C SER A 671 -24.64 -37.57 3.65
N ASP A 672 -25.18 -38.10 4.75
CA ASP A 672 -24.40 -38.72 5.84
C ASP A 672 -23.67 -40.01 5.42
N LYS A 673 -23.79 -40.41 4.14
CA LYS A 673 -23.13 -41.61 3.60
C LYS A 673 -21.80 -41.26 2.95
N MET A 674 -20.79 -42.03 3.33
CA MET A 674 -19.48 -42.06 2.67
C MET A 674 -19.63 -42.29 1.16
N THR A 675 -19.15 -41.34 0.37
CA THR A 675 -19.16 -41.44 -1.10
C THR A 675 -18.01 -42.29 -1.57
N ILE A 676 -18.28 -43.44 -2.20
CA ILE A 676 -17.24 -44.34 -2.70
C ILE A 676 -16.96 -44.02 -4.17
N VAL A 677 -15.71 -43.70 -4.48
CA VAL A 677 -15.24 -43.33 -5.81
C VAL A 677 -14.22 -44.35 -6.28
N LYS A 678 -14.56 -45.11 -7.32
CA LYS A 678 -13.64 -46.08 -7.93
C LYS A 678 -12.66 -45.35 -8.85
N MET A 679 -11.38 -45.35 -8.48
CA MET A 679 -10.31 -44.75 -9.27
C MET A 679 -9.91 -45.66 -10.43
N SER A 680 -9.40 -45.06 -11.49
CA SER A 680 -8.84 -45.81 -12.63
C SER A 680 -7.64 -46.65 -12.18
N GLU A 681 -7.46 -47.84 -12.75
CA GLU A 681 -6.32 -48.73 -12.46
C GLU A 681 -4.96 -48.10 -12.77
N ARG A 682 -4.95 -47.03 -13.58
CA ARG A 682 -3.75 -46.25 -13.91
C ARG A 682 -3.31 -45.28 -12.80
N VAL A 683 -4.14 -45.06 -11.79
CA VAL A 683 -3.82 -44.18 -10.67
C VAL A 683 -3.01 -44.95 -9.64
N ASP A 684 -1.75 -44.54 -9.49
CA ASP A 684 -0.82 -45.13 -8.55
C ASP A 684 -1.08 -44.64 -7.11
N LYS A 685 -1.07 -45.57 -6.15
CA LYS A 685 -1.36 -45.30 -4.74
C LYS A 685 -0.36 -44.34 -4.11
N GLU A 686 0.94 -44.56 -4.34
CA GLU A 686 1.99 -43.76 -3.74
C GLU A 686 2.00 -42.36 -4.35
N ALA A 687 1.86 -42.27 -5.68
CA ALA A 687 1.78 -41.00 -6.36
C ALA A 687 0.55 -40.18 -5.94
N LEU A 688 -0.63 -40.81 -5.80
CA LEU A 688 -1.83 -40.15 -5.29
C LEU A 688 -1.67 -39.70 -3.84
N GLY A 689 -1.02 -40.51 -3.00
CA GLY A 689 -0.71 -40.15 -1.61
C GLY A 689 0.12 -38.87 -1.51
N LYS A 690 1.11 -38.69 -2.39
CA LYS A 690 1.93 -37.45 -2.44
C LYS A 690 1.14 -36.23 -2.92
N ILE A 691 0.25 -36.41 -3.91
CA ILE A 691 -0.67 -35.35 -4.34
C ILE A 691 -1.59 -34.93 -3.19
N LEU A 692 -2.15 -35.89 -2.45
CA LEU A 692 -2.98 -35.60 -1.29
C LEU A 692 -2.17 -34.93 -0.18
N GLY A 693 -0.94 -35.36 0.09
CA GLY A 693 -0.03 -34.68 1.02
C GLY A 693 0.09 -33.18 0.70
N TYR A 694 0.38 -32.85 -0.57
CA TYR A 694 0.44 -31.46 -1.03
C TYR A 694 -0.89 -30.71 -0.86
N VAL A 695 -2.02 -31.36 -1.15
CA VAL A 695 -3.36 -30.79 -1.01
C VAL A 695 -3.69 -30.41 0.44
N TYR A 696 -3.27 -31.22 1.40
CA TYR A 696 -3.56 -31.01 2.82
C TYR A 696 -2.57 -30.09 3.53
N THR A 697 -1.29 -30.11 3.18
CA THR A 697 -0.25 -29.35 3.92
C THR A 697 0.25 -28.12 3.16
N GLY A 698 0.04 -28.07 1.84
CA GLY A 698 0.67 -27.08 0.95
C GLY A 698 2.07 -27.46 0.47
N PHE A 699 2.61 -28.60 0.90
CA PHE A 699 3.91 -29.12 0.46
C PHE A 699 3.98 -30.65 0.44
N THR A 700 4.96 -31.23 -0.25
CA THR A 700 5.22 -32.67 -0.23
C THR A 700 6.71 -32.97 -0.38
N GLU A 701 7.16 -34.03 0.27
CA GLU A 701 8.53 -34.54 0.17
C GLU A 701 8.56 -35.74 -0.79
N LEU A 702 9.50 -35.71 -1.74
CA LEU A 702 9.64 -36.72 -2.80
C LEU A 702 11.05 -37.35 -2.84
N ASN A 703 11.88 -37.12 -1.81
CA ASN A 703 13.30 -37.51 -1.76
C ASN A 703 13.50 -39.02 -1.85
N ASP A 704 12.55 -39.78 -1.30
CA ASP A 704 12.63 -41.23 -1.18
C ASP A 704 11.95 -41.99 -2.34
N LEU A 705 11.45 -41.26 -3.34
CA LEU A 705 10.73 -41.87 -4.46
C LEU A 705 11.66 -42.39 -5.54
N ASP A 706 11.28 -43.53 -6.13
CA ASP A 706 11.92 -44.00 -7.36
C ASP A 706 11.53 -43.11 -8.56
N GLU A 707 12.35 -43.14 -9.62
CA GLU A 707 12.12 -42.34 -10.82
C GLU A 707 10.77 -42.65 -11.49
N GLY A 708 10.29 -43.90 -11.35
CA GLY A 708 8.98 -44.34 -11.83
C GLY A 708 7.83 -43.63 -11.12
N CYS A 709 7.83 -43.59 -9.79
CA CYS A 709 6.81 -42.88 -9.01
C CYS A 709 6.88 -41.37 -9.23
N PHE A 710 8.08 -40.77 -9.30
CA PHE A 710 8.23 -39.33 -9.57
C PHE A 710 7.54 -38.89 -10.88
N LYS A 711 7.71 -39.67 -11.98
CA LYS A 711 7.04 -39.40 -13.26
C LYS A 711 5.52 -39.47 -13.14
N LYS A 712 4.99 -40.40 -12.34
CA LYS A 712 3.55 -40.54 -12.09
C LYS A 712 3.00 -39.36 -11.28
N VAL A 713 3.71 -38.90 -10.24
CA VAL A 713 3.34 -37.70 -9.46
C VAL A 713 3.24 -36.49 -10.38
N LYS A 714 4.22 -36.30 -11.27
CA LYS A 714 4.25 -35.21 -12.25
C LYS A 714 3.04 -35.22 -13.20
N VAL A 715 2.67 -36.41 -13.70
CA VAL A 715 1.46 -36.56 -14.55
C VAL A 715 0.20 -36.26 -13.76
N LEU A 716 0.08 -36.75 -12.53
CA LEU A 716 -1.08 -36.49 -11.68
C LEU A 716 -1.21 -35.02 -11.30
N ALA A 717 -0.12 -34.32 -10.97
CA ALA A 717 -0.12 -32.89 -10.66
C ALA A 717 -0.71 -32.07 -11.83
N ASN A 718 -0.29 -32.37 -13.06
CA ASN A 718 -0.84 -31.74 -14.27
C ASN A 718 -2.33 -32.04 -14.46
N ASN A 719 -2.74 -33.30 -14.31
CA ASN A 719 -4.14 -33.70 -14.46
C ASN A 719 -5.05 -33.10 -13.37
N CYS A 720 -4.50 -32.86 -12.18
CA CYS A 720 -5.17 -32.19 -11.06
C CYS A 720 -5.16 -30.66 -11.19
N SER A 721 -4.49 -30.10 -12.19
CA SER A 721 -4.33 -28.65 -12.40
C SER A 721 -3.62 -27.94 -11.23
N LEU A 722 -2.66 -28.61 -10.59
CA LEU A 722 -1.84 -28.06 -9.52
C LEU A 722 -0.63 -27.30 -10.09
N GLU A 723 -0.86 -26.12 -10.67
CA GLU A 723 0.13 -25.39 -11.47
C GLU A 723 1.45 -25.12 -10.74
N SER A 724 1.40 -24.65 -9.49
CA SER A 724 2.58 -24.35 -8.67
C SER A 724 3.44 -25.60 -8.44
N LEU A 725 2.82 -26.72 -8.09
CA LEU A 725 3.51 -28.00 -7.88
C LEU A 725 4.11 -28.50 -9.21
N SER A 726 3.34 -28.44 -10.30
CA SER A 726 3.81 -28.84 -11.63
C SER A 726 5.04 -28.05 -12.08
N GLN A 727 5.07 -26.72 -11.86
CA GLN A 727 6.21 -25.87 -12.19
C GLN A 727 7.47 -26.31 -11.41
N MET A 728 7.36 -26.53 -10.10
CA MET A 728 8.50 -26.99 -9.29
C MET A 728 8.97 -28.40 -9.70
N LEU A 729 8.05 -29.32 -10.01
CA LEU A 729 8.38 -30.67 -10.52
C LEU A 729 9.05 -30.63 -11.91
N ASN A 730 8.83 -29.57 -12.68
CA ASN A 730 9.53 -29.30 -13.93
C ASN A 730 10.88 -28.60 -13.75
N LYS A 731 11.25 -28.25 -12.51
CA LYS A 731 12.40 -27.37 -12.20
C LYS A 731 12.33 -26.04 -12.93
N GLU A 732 11.13 -25.54 -13.18
CA GLU A 732 10.92 -24.21 -13.76
C GLU A 732 11.28 -23.13 -12.74
N TRP A 733 11.90 -22.05 -13.22
CA TRP A 733 12.24 -20.91 -12.39
C TRP A 733 10.99 -20.25 -11.81
N PRO A 734 11.06 -19.69 -10.58
CA PRO A 734 9.99 -18.87 -10.05
C PRO A 734 9.57 -17.78 -11.04
N LYS A 735 8.28 -17.71 -11.34
CA LYS A 735 7.73 -16.68 -12.22
C LYS A 735 7.72 -15.34 -11.48
N TRP A 736 8.40 -14.34 -12.03
CA TRP A 736 8.44 -13.02 -11.39
C TRP A 736 7.03 -12.46 -11.22
N GLY A 737 6.77 -11.79 -10.09
CA GLY A 737 5.48 -11.14 -9.80
C GLY A 737 4.27 -12.08 -9.73
N SER A 738 4.44 -13.40 -9.72
CA SER A 738 3.38 -14.32 -9.34
C SER A 738 3.19 -14.31 -7.83
N CYS A 739 1.94 -14.30 -7.36
CA CYS A 739 1.68 -14.59 -5.96
C CYS A 739 2.06 -16.05 -5.69
N GLY A 740 2.78 -16.32 -4.59
CA GLY A 740 2.97 -17.68 -4.14
C GLY A 740 1.61 -18.32 -3.83
N PRO A 741 1.46 -19.65 -4.00
CA PRO A 741 0.23 -20.31 -3.63
C PRO A 741 0.08 -20.25 -2.10
N HIS A 742 -0.79 -19.37 -1.62
CA HIS A 742 -1.21 -19.40 -0.22
C HIS A 742 -2.08 -20.63 0.05
N PHE A 743 -1.92 -21.21 1.22
CA PHE A 743 -2.83 -22.24 1.69
C PHE A 743 -4.16 -21.58 2.08
N ASN A 744 -5.20 -21.80 1.28
CA ASN A 744 -6.51 -21.17 1.44
C ASN A 744 -7.62 -22.20 1.18
N LEU A 745 -8.60 -22.26 2.08
CA LEU A 745 -9.76 -23.14 1.99
C LEU A 745 -11.06 -22.41 1.64
N ALA A 746 -11.05 -21.07 1.51
CA ALA A 746 -12.25 -20.27 1.27
C ALA A 746 -12.99 -20.61 -0.03
N GLY A 747 -12.33 -21.27 -0.99
CA GLY A 747 -12.98 -21.83 -2.17
C GLY A 747 -14.10 -22.83 -1.84
N ALA A 748 -14.04 -23.50 -0.68
CA ALA A 748 -15.12 -24.36 -0.18
C ALA A 748 -16.39 -23.56 0.20
N LEU A 749 -16.29 -22.24 0.39
CA LEU A 749 -17.41 -21.35 0.70
C LEU A 749 -18.03 -20.68 -0.55
N GLY A 750 -17.74 -21.12 -1.79
CA GLY A 750 -18.09 -20.43 -3.05
C GLY A 750 -19.52 -20.61 -3.60
N LEU A 751 -19.92 -19.69 -4.49
CA LEU A 751 -21.29 -19.42 -5.00
C LEU A 751 -21.96 -20.52 -5.86
N ASP A 752 -21.22 -21.50 -6.38
CA ASP A 752 -21.72 -22.52 -7.32
C ASP A 752 -22.32 -23.77 -6.62
N GLY A 753 -22.75 -23.64 -5.35
CA GLY A 753 -23.50 -24.69 -4.65
C GLY A 753 -22.77 -25.43 -3.54
N HIS A 754 -21.90 -24.74 -2.77
CA HIS A 754 -21.38 -25.13 -1.44
C HIS A 754 -21.45 -26.64 -1.08
N PRO A 755 -20.64 -27.51 -1.71
CA PRO A 755 -20.69 -28.94 -1.47
C PRO A 755 -20.13 -29.27 -0.07
N PHE A 756 -20.68 -30.28 0.60
CA PHE A 756 -20.21 -30.83 1.89
C PHE A 756 -20.43 -29.97 3.15
N LEU A 757 -21.29 -28.95 3.11
CA LEU A 757 -21.69 -28.23 4.34
C LEU A 757 -22.40 -29.17 5.31
N ASP A 758 -21.83 -29.35 6.50
CA ASP A 758 -22.26 -30.34 7.49
C ASP A 758 -22.53 -29.72 8.88
N VAL A 759 -22.33 -28.41 9.05
CA VAL A 759 -22.62 -27.69 10.30
C VAL A 759 -22.98 -26.21 10.09
N ILE A 760 -23.84 -25.70 10.96
CA ILE A 760 -24.28 -24.29 11.05
C ILE A 760 -23.83 -23.74 12.40
N LEU A 761 -23.17 -22.59 12.38
CA LEU A 761 -22.82 -21.82 13.58
C LEU A 761 -23.83 -20.67 13.72
N GLU A 762 -24.61 -20.67 14.80
CA GLU A 762 -25.60 -19.64 15.12
C GLU A 762 -25.01 -18.62 16.09
N ALA A 763 -25.09 -17.33 15.75
CA ALA A 763 -24.60 -16.24 16.59
C ALA A 763 -25.63 -15.86 17.67
N LYS A 764 -25.12 -15.30 18.77
CA LYS A 764 -25.91 -14.68 19.83
C LYS A 764 -26.36 -13.29 19.40
N SER A 765 -27.38 -13.21 18.55
CA SER A 765 -27.91 -11.93 18.08
C SER A 765 -29.44 -11.93 18.03
N SER A 766 -30.05 -10.81 18.41
CA SER A 766 -31.51 -10.62 18.40
C SER A 766 -32.03 -10.07 17.06
N LYS A 767 -31.13 -9.71 16.13
CA LYS A 767 -31.48 -9.16 14.82
C LYS A 767 -31.91 -10.30 13.89
N GLN A 768 -33.02 -10.12 13.17
CA GLN A 768 -33.40 -11.05 12.11
C GLN A 768 -32.49 -10.88 10.89
N MET A 769 -32.15 -11.99 10.25
CA MET A 769 -31.34 -12.01 9.03
C MET A 769 -32.04 -12.84 7.95
N SER A 770 -31.95 -12.39 6.70
CA SER A 770 -32.26 -13.24 5.55
C SER A 770 -30.98 -13.97 5.11
N CYS A 771 -31.02 -15.29 5.15
CA CYS A 771 -29.93 -16.10 4.64
C CYS A 771 -29.90 -16.02 3.10
N LYS A 772 -28.70 -15.93 2.52
CA LYS A 772 -28.52 -15.94 1.06
C LYS A 772 -28.72 -17.35 0.45
N TYR A 773 -28.81 -18.38 1.28
CA TYR A 773 -28.99 -19.77 0.85
C TYR A 773 -30.47 -20.10 0.65
N SER A 774 -30.84 -20.49 -0.57
CA SER A 774 -32.22 -20.85 -0.93
C SER A 774 -32.78 -22.05 -0.15
N SER A 775 -31.91 -22.94 0.33
CA SER A 775 -32.26 -24.10 1.16
C SER A 775 -32.25 -23.80 2.67
N CYS A 776 -31.79 -22.63 3.10
CA CYS A 776 -31.77 -22.27 4.52
C CYS A 776 -33.02 -21.48 4.90
N HIS A 777 -33.78 -22.01 5.86
CA HIS A 777 -34.99 -21.39 6.39
C HIS A 777 -34.77 -20.71 7.75
N LEU A 778 -33.54 -20.66 8.25
CA LEU A 778 -33.22 -20.01 9.52
C LEU A 778 -33.28 -18.48 9.37
N SER A 779 -33.93 -17.84 10.33
CA SER A 779 -34.06 -16.37 10.43
C SER A 779 -33.12 -15.76 11.47
N THR A 780 -32.45 -16.59 12.27
CA THR A 780 -31.39 -16.20 13.21
C THR A 780 -30.09 -15.92 12.44
N PRO A 781 -29.21 -15.01 12.91
CA PRO A 781 -27.92 -14.79 12.26
C PRO A 781 -26.99 -15.99 12.44
N HIS A 782 -26.52 -16.57 11.34
CA HIS A 782 -25.72 -17.79 11.33
C HIS A 782 -24.77 -17.85 10.13
N VAL A 783 -23.78 -18.74 10.18
CA VAL A 783 -22.89 -19.08 9.06
C VAL A 783 -22.86 -20.59 8.86
N HIS A 784 -22.76 -21.03 7.61
CA HIS A 784 -22.57 -22.44 7.27
C HIS A 784 -21.07 -22.74 7.19
N ALA A 785 -20.66 -23.90 7.70
CA ALA A 785 -19.26 -24.30 7.77
C ALA A 785 -19.06 -25.82 7.59
N HIS A 786 -17.81 -26.28 7.68
CA HIS A 786 -17.40 -27.67 7.56
C HIS A 786 -16.78 -28.17 8.87
N LYS A 787 -17.31 -29.24 9.48
CA LYS A 787 -16.83 -29.79 10.75
C LYS A 787 -15.33 -30.08 10.71
N ILE A 788 -14.83 -30.64 9.61
CA ILE A 788 -13.40 -30.95 9.46
C ILE A 788 -12.51 -29.71 9.54
N ILE A 789 -12.91 -28.59 8.93
CA ILE A 789 -12.14 -27.33 8.95
C ILE A 789 -12.17 -26.72 10.36
N LEU A 790 -13.32 -26.80 11.03
CA LEU A 790 -13.46 -26.34 12.42
C LEU A 790 -12.60 -27.20 13.38
N CYS A 791 -12.63 -28.53 13.25
CA CYS A 791 -11.79 -29.47 14.03
C CYS A 791 -10.31 -29.16 13.94
N ALA A 792 -9.83 -28.75 12.76
CA ALA A 792 -8.42 -28.51 12.54
C ALA A 792 -7.89 -27.32 13.34
N ASN A 793 -8.76 -26.33 13.57
CA ASN A 793 -8.39 -25.03 14.11
C ASN A 793 -8.93 -24.77 15.51
N CYS A 794 -9.72 -25.70 16.07
CA CYS A 794 -10.38 -25.54 17.36
C CYS A 794 -10.42 -26.86 18.11
N GLU A 795 -9.63 -26.96 19.19
CA GLU A 795 -9.59 -28.17 20.03
C GLU A 795 -10.93 -28.43 20.74
N TYR A 796 -11.65 -27.37 21.15
CA TYR A 796 -12.98 -27.52 21.74
C TYR A 796 -13.96 -28.20 20.77
N LEU A 797 -14.04 -27.71 19.53
CA LEU A 797 -14.93 -28.29 18.52
C LEU A 797 -14.47 -29.68 18.10
N ARG A 798 -13.16 -29.92 18.00
CA ARG A 798 -12.61 -31.26 17.79
C ARG A 798 -13.07 -32.24 18.86
N GLY A 799 -12.99 -31.84 20.13
CA GLY A 799 -13.51 -32.62 21.26
C GLY A 799 -15.02 -32.83 21.18
N LEU A 800 -15.77 -31.78 20.85
CA LEU A 800 -17.23 -31.82 20.71
C LEU A 800 -17.66 -32.85 19.66
N PHE A 801 -17.11 -32.76 18.44
CA PHE A 801 -17.44 -33.67 17.34
C PHE A 801 -16.97 -35.11 17.58
N SER A 802 -15.93 -35.30 18.40
CA SER A 802 -15.40 -36.63 18.74
C SER A 802 -16.05 -37.27 19.98
N SER A 803 -16.92 -36.55 20.70
CA SER A 803 -17.42 -36.97 22.01
C SER A 803 -18.49 -38.07 21.97
N GLY A 804 -19.17 -38.26 20.84
CA GLY A 804 -20.30 -39.19 20.72
C GLY A 804 -21.54 -38.81 21.53
N MET A 805 -21.58 -37.60 22.11
CA MET A 805 -22.74 -37.06 22.83
C MET A 805 -23.81 -36.55 21.87
N HIS A 806 -25.03 -36.27 22.34
CA HIS A 806 -26.09 -35.72 21.48
C HIS A 806 -25.63 -34.48 20.69
N ASP A 807 -24.86 -33.60 21.33
CA ASP A 807 -24.35 -32.37 20.71
C ASP A 807 -23.30 -32.64 19.62
N SER A 808 -22.63 -33.80 19.60
CA SER A 808 -21.69 -34.17 18.53
C SER A 808 -22.39 -34.46 17.20
N PHE A 809 -23.68 -34.83 17.25
CA PHE A 809 -24.51 -35.08 16.07
C PHE A 809 -25.33 -33.84 15.65
N SER A 810 -25.27 -32.75 16.42
CA SER A 810 -25.98 -31.53 16.05
C SER A 810 -25.35 -30.89 14.82
N ASN A 811 -26.20 -30.52 13.86
CA ASN A 811 -25.81 -29.69 12.71
C ASN A 811 -25.93 -28.20 13.02
N LEU A 812 -26.35 -27.82 14.23
CA LEU A 812 -26.48 -26.44 14.68
C LEU A 812 -25.70 -26.25 16.00
N ILE A 813 -24.73 -25.36 16.01
CA ILE A 813 -23.94 -25.00 17.18
C ILE A 813 -24.19 -23.54 17.52
N LYS A 814 -24.61 -23.28 18.76
CA LYS A 814 -24.78 -21.92 19.26
C LYS A 814 -23.44 -21.38 19.74
N VAL A 815 -23.03 -20.24 19.19
CA VAL A 815 -21.76 -19.59 19.51
C VAL A 815 -22.05 -18.36 20.39
N PRO A 816 -21.37 -18.19 21.53
CA PRO A 816 -21.67 -17.13 22.49
C PRO A 816 -21.10 -15.75 22.10
N ILE A 817 -21.10 -15.41 20.82
CA ILE A 817 -20.59 -14.14 20.24
C ILE A 817 -21.62 -13.54 19.29
N ASP A 818 -21.55 -12.24 19.01
CA ASP A 818 -22.42 -11.59 18.02
C ASP A 818 -22.04 -11.97 16.58
N TYR A 819 -22.93 -11.66 15.65
CA TYR A 819 -22.82 -12.07 14.25
C TYR A 819 -21.58 -11.51 13.54
N GLU A 820 -21.17 -10.28 13.86
CA GLU A 820 -19.99 -9.66 13.26
C GLU A 820 -18.69 -10.37 13.66
N ALA A 821 -18.57 -10.75 14.95
CA ALA A 821 -17.49 -11.58 15.45
C ALA A 821 -17.49 -12.96 14.75
N LEU A 822 -18.66 -13.57 14.59
CA LEU A 822 -18.78 -14.87 13.94
C LEU A 822 -18.34 -14.86 12.46
N ILE A 823 -18.66 -13.81 11.70
CA ILE A 823 -18.19 -13.67 10.32
C ILE A 823 -16.66 -13.62 10.27
N LYS A 824 -16.04 -12.84 11.16
CA LYS A 824 -14.58 -12.70 11.23
C LYS A 824 -13.90 -14.02 11.60
N LEU A 825 -14.46 -14.74 12.58
CA LEU A 825 -14.00 -16.08 12.96
C LEU A 825 -14.14 -17.08 11.80
N ASN A 826 -15.28 -17.07 11.09
CA ASN A 826 -15.47 -17.93 9.94
C ASN A 826 -14.45 -17.63 8.85
N LYS A 827 -14.11 -16.36 8.58
CA LYS A 827 -13.01 -16.03 7.65
C LYS A 827 -11.68 -16.58 8.14
N HIS A 828 -11.37 -16.48 9.43
CA HIS A 828 -10.15 -17.01 10.02
C HIS A 828 -10.03 -18.53 9.81
N PHE A 829 -11.09 -19.31 10.05
CA PHE A 829 -11.05 -20.76 9.87
C PHE A 829 -10.66 -21.23 8.46
N TYR A 830 -10.90 -20.42 7.43
CA TYR A 830 -10.65 -20.81 6.03
C TYR A 830 -9.39 -20.16 5.44
N HIS A 831 -8.92 -19.04 6.00
CA HIS A 831 -7.73 -18.33 5.53
C HIS A 831 -6.52 -18.50 6.45
N GLY A 832 -6.73 -18.98 7.68
CA GLY A 832 -5.69 -19.10 8.71
C GLY A 832 -5.20 -17.77 9.29
N LYS A 833 -5.87 -16.64 8.98
CA LYS A 833 -5.52 -15.29 9.43
C LYS A 833 -6.76 -14.49 9.79
N MET A 834 -6.67 -13.67 10.83
CA MET A 834 -7.75 -12.74 11.19
C MET A 834 -7.87 -11.60 10.16
N PRO A 835 -9.09 -11.16 9.81
CA PRO A 835 -9.29 -9.94 9.04
C PRO A 835 -8.66 -8.75 9.79
N GLN A 836 -7.87 -7.93 9.10
CA GLN A 836 -7.24 -6.74 9.68
C GLN A 836 -8.01 -5.49 9.29
N VAL A 837 -8.10 -4.54 10.23
CA VAL A 837 -8.62 -3.20 9.99
C VAL A 837 -7.51 -2.19 10.24
N ASN A 838 -7.25 -1.32 9.27
CA ASN A 838 -6.22 -0.31 9.35
C ASN A 838 -6.79 0.99 9.95
N PRO A 839 -6.03 1.74 10.78
CA PRO A 839 -6.45 3.05 11.33
C PRO A 839 -6.37 4.17 10.28
N ASP A 840 -6.96 3.94 9.12
CA ASP A 840 -6.87 4.81 7.95
C ASP A 840 -8.01 5.85 7.90
N CYS A 841 -8.19 6.52 6.76
CA CYS A 841 -9.25 7.52 6.64
C CYS A 841 -10.67 6.95 6.67
N TYR A 842 -10.84 5.65 6.36
CA TYR A 842 -12.12 4.99 6.48
C TYR A 842 -12.43 4.73 7.95
N TRP A 843 -11.49 4.17 8.72
CA TRP A 843 -11.66 3.99 10.17
C TRP A 843 -12.03 5.29 10.88
N LYS A 844 -11.33 6.38 10.56
CA LYS A 844 -11.56 7.71 11.16
C LYS A 844 -12.86 8.37 10.74
N SER A 845 -13.52 7.89 9.69
CA SER A 845 -14.81 8.42 9.23
C SER A 845 -16.02 7.64 9.75
N LEU A 846 -15.79 6.46 10.34
CA LEU A 846 -16.81 5.69 11.03
C LEU A 846 -17.41 6.50 12.19
N THR A 847 -18.69 6.28 12.44
CA THR A 847 -19.36 6.77 13.64
C THR A 847 -18.79 6.08 14.89
N ARG A 848 -18.97 6.70 16.06
CA ARG A 848 -18.53 6.10 17.33
C ARG A 848 -19.12 4.70 17.51
N GLU A 849 -20.39 4.53 17.17
CA GLU A 849 -21.10 3.25 17.25
C GLU A 849 -20.47 2.19 16.35
N GLU A 850 -20.17 2.50 15.08
CA GLU A 850 -19.51 1.58 14.16
C GLU A 850 -18.10 1.18 14.64
N GLN A 851 -17.32 2.14 15.17
CA GLN A 851 -16.00 1.84 15.74
C GLN A 851 -16.10 0.92 16.97
N ILE A 852 -17.09 1.17 17.84
CA ILE A 852 -17.37 0.31 19.00
C ILE A 852 -17.73 -1.10 18.55
N PHE A 853 -18.65 -1.25 17.60
CA PHE A 853 -19.06 -2.57 17.08
C PHE A 853 -17.87 -3.36 16.52
N GLU A 854 -16.97 -2.70 15.78
CA GLU A 854 -15.79 -3.37 15.21
C GLU A 854 -14.81 -3.84 16.29
N LEU A 855 -14.53 -2.99 17.30
CA LEU A 855 -13.61 -3.32 18.40
C LEU A 855 -14.20 -4.35 19.39
N ILE A 856 -15.51 -4.29 19.62
CA ILE A 856 -16.23 -5.29 20.42
C ILE A 856 -16.12 -6.66 19.78
N ALA A 857 -16.26 -6.77 18.45
CA ALA A 857 -16.13 -8.04 17.76
C ALA A 857 -14.77 -8.71 18.01
N TYR A 858 -13.66 -7.98 17.96
CA TYR A 858 -12.34 -8.53 18.31
C TYR A 858 -12.21 -8.90 19.80
N THR A 859 -12.85 -8.15 20.69
CA THR A 859 -12.85 -8.45 22.13
C THR A 859 -13.64 -9.73 22.44
N GLU A 860 -14.79 -9.92 21.81
CA GLU A 860 -15.58 -11.16 21.90
C GLU A 860 -14.80 -12.36 21.36
N LEU A 861 -14.09 -12.18 20.25
CA LEU A 861 -13.25 -13.24 19.67
C LEU A 861 -12.05 -13.59 20.53
N SER A 862 -11.41 -12.60 21.17
CA SER A 862 -10.37 -12.86 22.15
C SER A 862 -10.90 -13.71 23.31
N SER A 863 -12.10 -13.40 23.81
CA SER A 863 -12.74 -14.19 24.87
C SER A 863 -13.11 -15.60 24.41
N LEU A 864 -13.69 -15.73 23.21
CA LEU A 864 -14.02 -17.02 22.65
C LEU A 864 -12.76 -17.86 22.41
N ALA A 865 -11.65 -17.25 22.00
CA ALA A 865 -10.40 -17.96 21.77
C ALA A 865 -9.87 -18.65 23.02
N GLU A 866 -9.97 -18.02 24.20
CA GLU A 866 -9.64 -18.64 25.48
C GLU A 866 -10.58 -19.81 25.81
N TYR A 867 -11.88 -19.65 25.56
CA TYR A 867 -12.89 -20.67 25.85
C TYR A 867 -12.84 -21.87 24.89
N TRP A 868 -12.62 -21.63 23.60
CA TRP A 868 -12.58 -22.64 22.53
C TRP A 868 -11.17 -23.18 22.25
N PHE A 869 -10.16 -22.70 22.97
CA PHE A 869 -8.75 -23.03 22.77
C PHE A 869 -8.29 -22.78 21.31
N LEU A 870 -8.62 -21.60 20.79
CA LEU A 870 -8.21 -21.18 19.44
C LEU A 870 -6.79 -20.61 19.49
N GLU A 871 -5.80 -21.45 19.18
CA GLU A 871 -4.39 -21.08 19.24
C GLU A 871 -4.06 -19.90 18.31
N GLY A 872 -3.51 -18.81 18.87
CA GLY A 872 -3.06 -17.62 18.16
C GLY A 872 -4.16 -16.60 17.82
N VAL A 873 -5.45 -16.95 17.94
CA VAL A 873 -6.56 -16.04 17.59
C VAL A 873 -6.63 -14.85 18.54
N ALA A 874 -6.40 -15.05 19.84
CA ALA A 874 -6.38 -13.95 20.82
C ALA A 874 -5.25 -12.96 20.51
N GLU A 875 -4.06 -13.46 20.19
CA GLU A 875 -2.89 -12.67 19.78
C GLU A 875 -3.15 -11.89 18.49
N ASP A 876 -3.76 -12.53 17.48
CA ASP A 876 -4.14 -11.89 16.22
C ASP A 876 -5.18 -10.78 16.43
N CYS A 877 -6.17 -11.01 17.31
CA CYS A 877 -7.16 -10.00 17.69
C CYS A 877 -6.50 -8.80 18.37
N LEU A 878 -5.63 -9.04 19.36
CA LEU A 878 -4.89 -7.99 20.05
C LEU A 878 -4.02 -7.20 19.06
N SER A 879 -3.26 -7.89 18.21
CA SER A 879 -2.41 -7.27 17.18
C SER A 879 -3.23 -6.36 16.24
N SER A 880 -4.44 -6.78 15.86
CA SER A 880 -5.37 -5.99 15.04
C SER A 880 -5.94 -4.77 15.79
N MET A 881 -6.16 -4.88 17.10
CA MET A 881 -6.73 -3.82 17.92
C MET A 881 -5.72 -2.73 18.33
N VAL A 882 -4.45 -3.09 18.58
CA VAL A 882 -3.37 -2.17 18.99
C VAL A 882 -3.32 -0.88 18.14
N PRO A 883 -3.25 -0.93 16.79
CA PRO A 883 -3.16 0.28 15.98
C PRO A 883 -4.44 1.14 16.04
N LEU A 884 -5.61 0.52 16.23
CA LEU A 884 -6.90 1.20 16.31
C LEU A 884 -7.09 1.93 17.64
N LEU A 885 -6.66 1.31 18.74
CA LEU A 885 -6.81 1.83 20.11
C LEU A 885 -5.71 2.79 20.54
N SER A 886 -4.76 3.07 19.64
CA SER A 886 -3.69 4.04 19.88
C SER A 886 -4.25 5.46 20.01
N TYR A 887 -3.76 6.21 21.01
CA TYR A 887 -4.21 7.58 21.28
C TYR A 887 -4.04 8.47 20.04
N GLY A 888 -5.15 9.06 19.57
CA GLY A 888 -5.20 9.91 18.37
C GLY A 888 -5.84 9.28 17.13
N ASN A 889 -6.07 7.97 17.13
CA ASN A 889 -6.80 7.28 16.04
C ASN A 889 -8.29 7.10 16.35
N THR A 890 -8.63 6.88 17.62
CA THR A 890 -10.00 6.59 18.07
C THR A 890 -10.39 7.54 19.20
N ASP A 891 -11.67 7.90 19.27
CA ASP A 891 -12.21 8.77 20.31
C ASP A 891 -12.05 8.11 21.70
N ILE A 892 -11.77 8.92 22.72
CA ILE A 892 -11.57 8.46 24.09
C ILE A 892 -12.81 7.73 24.60
N GLU A 893 -14.01 8.23 24.26
CA GLU A 893 -15.28 7.61 24.66
C GLU A 893 -15.41 6.19 24.10
N VAL A 894 -15.00 5.97 22.85
CA VAL A 894 -15.00 4.64 22.22
C VAL A 894 -14.03 3.71 22.93
N ILE A 895 -12.82 4.18 23.26
CA ILE A 895 -11.82 3.38 23.97
C ILE A 895 -12.35 2.99 25.37
N ILE A 896 -12.97 3.93 26.08
CA ILE A 896 -13.57 3.69 27.39
C ILE A 896 -14.68 2.65 27.32
N GLU A 897 -15.57 2.73 26.33
CA GLU A 897 -16.65 1.77 26.14
C GLU A 897 -16.09 0.35 25.90
N VAL A 898 -15.04 0.24 25.08
CA VAL A 898 -14.35 -1.03 24.83
C VAL A 898 -13.68 -1.57 26.09
N VAL A 899 -13.07 -0.71 26.92
CA VAL A 899 -12.51 -1.12 28.23
C VAL A 899 -13.59 -1.68 29.13
N ARG A 900 -14.75 -1.01 29.24
CA ARG A 900 -15.87 -1.46 30.06
C ARG A 900 -16.40 -2.81 29.59
N PHE A 901 -16.58 -2.95 28.27
CA PHE A 901 -17.02 -4.20 27.67
C PHE A 901 -16.00 -5.33 27.92
N ALA A 902 -14.72 -5.08 27.69
CA ALA A 902 -13.64 -6.04 27.92
C ALA A 902 -13.55 -6.47 29.40
N TYR A 903 -13.70 -5.54 30.34
CA TYR A 903 -13.71 -5.83 31.77
C TYR A 903 -14.90 -6.73 32.14
N ASN A 904 -16.10 -6.43 31.63
CA ASN A 904 -17.29 -7.25 31.88
C ASN A 904 -17.19 -8.67 31.28
N LEU A 905 -16.42 -8.83 30.19
CA LEU A 905 -16.08 -10.14 29.61
C LEU A 905 -14.87 -10.83 30.27
N GLY A 906 -14.24 -10.21 31.27
CA GLY A 906 -13.03 -10.75 31.91
C GLY A 906 -11.77 -10.72 31.04
N GLN A 907 -11.74 -9.93 29.96
CA GLN A 907 -10.63 -9.84 29.01
C GLN A 907 -9.55 -8.85 29.47
N TYR A 908 -8.82 -9.21 30.54
CA TYR A 908 -7.84 -8.31 31.17
C TYR A 908 -6.67 -7.90 30.27
N ARG A 909 -6.24 -8.75 29.32
CA ARG A 909 -5.19 -8.39 28.34
C ARG A 909 -5.61 -7.19 27.47
N VAL A 910 -6.87 -7.15 27.06
CA VAL A 910 -7.44 -6.03 26.30
C VAL A 910 -7.54 -4.79 27.20
N VAL A 911 -8.00 -4.96 28.44
CA VAL A 911 -8.07 -3.87 29.44
C VAL A 911 -6.69 -3.25 29.67
N GLU A 912 -5.66 -4.05 29.97
CA GLU A 912 -4.30 -3.58 30.19
C GLU A 912 -3.74 -2.80 28.99
N MET A 913 -3.97 -3.31 27.77
CA MET A 913 -3.56 -2.64 26.54
C MET A 913 -4.21 -1.24 26.41
N CYS A 914 -5.53 -1.15 26.59
CA CYS A 914 -6.25 0.11 26.55
C CYS A 914 -5.83 1.07 27.65
N VAL A 915 -5.66 0.55 28.88
CA VAL A 915 -5.27 1.32 30.06
C VAL A 915 -3.87 1.92 29.90
N LYS A 916 -2.90 1.16 29.36
CA LYS A 916 -1.56 1.68 29.02
C LYS A 916 -1.63 2.87 28.05
N ASN A 917 -2.54 2.83 27.08
CA ASN A 917 -2.75 3.93 26.13
C ASN A 917 -3.44 5.15 26.76
N LEU A 918 -4.35 4.95 27.72
CA LEU A 918 -5.10 6.01 28.40
C LEU A 918 -4.35 6.62 29.59
N ALA A 919 -3.43 5.88 30.21
CA ALA A 919 -2.73 6.30 31.41
C ALA A 919 -2.01 7.67 31.28
N PRO A 920 -1.36 8.05 30.16
CA PRO A 920 -0.75 9.38 30.01
C PRO A 920 -1.73 10.57 30.10
N ILE A 921 -3.02 10.34 29.82
CA ILE A 921 -4.06 11.38 29.82
C ILE A 921 -5.01 11.29 31.03
N TYR A 922 -4.75 10.39 31.97
CA TYR A 922 -5.57 10.17 33.17
C TYR A 922 -5.99 11.46 33.90
N PRO A 923 -5.11 12.47 34.13
CA PRO A 923 -5.53 13.71 34.78
C PRO A 923 -6.63 14.43 33.99
N LYS A 924 -6.54 14.47 32.66
CA LYS A 924 -7.54 15.12 31.80
C LYS A 924 -8.88 14.39 31.85
N LEU A 925 -8.84 13.05 31.83
CA LEU A 925 -10.03 12.20 31.93
C LEU A 925 -10.75 12.39 33.28
N ARG A 926 -9.98 12.59 34.37
CA ARG A 926 -10.53 12.88 35.70
C ARG A 926 -11.26 14.22 35.72
N TYR A 927 -10.69 15.26 35.12
CA TYR A 927 -11.30 16.59 35.10
C TYR A 927 -12.50 16.71 34.16
N SER A 928 -12.60 15.86 33.14
CA SER A 928 -13.72 15.86 32.19
C SER A 928 -14.92 15.03 32.64
N GLY A 929 -14.82 14.29 33.76
CA GLY A 929 -15.92 13.46 34.29
C GLY A 929 -16.02 12.05 33.68
N TYR A 930 -15.31 11.75 32.59
CA TYR A 930 -15.37 10.44 31.92
C TYR A 930 -14.98 9.25 32.82
N ILE A 931 -14.10 9.45 33.80
CA ILE A 931 -13.70 8.39 34.76
C ILE A 931 -14.85 8.01 35.70
N ALA A 932 -15.75 8.95 36.04
CA ALA A 932 -16.88 8.67 36.91
C ALA A 932 -17.91 7.74 36.23
N GLU A 933 -17.92 7.70 34.89
CA GLU A 933 -18.85 6.91 34.08
C GLU A 933 -18.34 5.47 33.79
N THR A 934 -17.05 5.18 34.08
CA THR A 934 -16.44 3.87 33.77
C THR A 934 -16.63 2.79 34.84
N GLY A 935 -17.14 3.16 36.02
CA GLY A 935 -17.18 2.30 37.21
C GLY A 935 -15.89 2.35 38.03
N ASP A 936 -16.01 2.10 39.34
CA ASP A 936 -14.93 2.29 40.33
C ASP A 936 -13.69 1.42 40.06
N ASP A 937 -13.89 0.18 39.61
CA ASP A 937 -12.81 -0.78 39.38
C ASP A 937 -11.93 -0.39 38.16
N VAL A 938 -12.56 0.02 37.05
CA VAL A 938 -11.84 0.47 35.84
C VAL A 938 -11.11 1.79 36.12
N ALA A 939 -11.75 2.69 36.87
CA ALA A 939 -11.15 3.96 37.30
C ALA A 939 -9.88 3.75 38.14
N GLU A 940 -9.90 2.75 39.03
CA GLU A 940 -8.76 2.40 39.87
C GLU A 940 -7.62 1.76 39.07
N ILE A 941 -7.93 0.86 38.13
CA ILE A 941 -6.93 0.25 37.23
C ILE A 941 -6.22 1.34 36.40
N LEU A 942 -6.96 2.30 35.85
CA LEU A 942 -6.40 3.45 35.12
C LEU A 942 -5.51 4.32 36.01
N ARG A 943 -5.92 4.56 37.26
CA ARG A 943 -5.14 5.34 38.23
C ARG A 943 -3.82 4.65 38.57
N ILE A 944 -3.85 3.35 38.83
CA ILE A 944 -2.67 2.55 39.16
C ILE A 944 -1.66 2.60 38.01
N GLU A 945 -2.10 2.40 36.77
CA GLU A 945 -1.19 2.42 35.62
C GLU A 945 -0.60 3.82 35.37
N HIS A 946 -1.39 4.88 35.59
CA HIS A 946 -0.86 6.26 35.54
C HIS A 946 0.25 6.49 36.57
N VAL A 947 0.09 5.99 37.80
CA VAL A 947 1.13 6.08 38.84
C VAL A 947 2.39 5.31 38.44
N ARG A 948 2.24 4.08 37.93
CA ARG A 948 3.38 3.29 37.42
C ARG A 948 4.14 4.00 36.30
N LEU A 949 3.44 4.68 35.39
CA LEU A 949 4.08 5.48 34.35
C LEU A 949 4.94 6.60 34.94
N LEU A 950 4.46 7.30 35.97
CA LEU A 950 5.20 8.37 36.66
C LEU A 950 6.44 7.84 37.39
N GLU A 951 6.34 6.66 38.00
CA GLU A 951 7.46 5.98 38.66
C GLU A 951 8.54 5.57 37.64
N ASN A 952 8.15 5.01 36.50
CA ASN A 952 9.08 4.59 35.43
C ASN A 952 9.73 5.76 34.67
N HIS A 953 9.09 6.94 34.64
CA HIS A 953 9.64 8.17 34.04
C HIS A 953 10.51 8.99 35.01
N SER A 954 10.77 8.46 36.21
CA SER A 954 11.65 9.07 37.21
C SER A 954 12.99 8.32 37.40
N PRO A 955 13.82 8.08 36.36
CA PRO A 955 15.20 7.64 36.60
C PRO A 955 16.08 8.89 36.83
N ASN A 956 16.23 9.30 38.10
CA ASN A 956 17.37 10.05 38.68
C ASN A 956 16.99 10.84 39.95
N LEU A 957 16.44 10.18 40.96
CA LEU A 957 16.48 10.67 42.34
C LEU A 957 16.72 9.50 43.30
N GLN A 958 17.86 8.83 43.13
CA GLN A 958 18.60 8.17 44.20
C GLN A 958 20.09 8.39 43.99
#